data_AF-V5FKX8-F1
#
_entry.id   AF-V5FKX8-F1
#
_cell.length_a   1.000
_cell.length_b   1.000
_cell.length_c   1.000
_cell.angle_alpha   90.00
_cell.angle_beta   90.00
_cell.angle_gamma   90.00
#
_symmetry.space_group_name_H-M   'P 1'
#
loop_
_entity.id
_entity.type
_entity.pdbx_description
1 polymer ?
#
loop_
_entity_poly.entity_id
_entity_poly.type
_entity_poly.pdbx_seq_one_letter_code
_entity_poly.pdbx_strand_id
1 'polypeptide(L)'
;MKLAQAYQDTSISTRQFHLRLLEMVAVAFHMAAAVLFGNTNSEPYKRPIDAWQGGQPALENTPMPPPLPALLFYVHYKAYDQYPLGIPDAVGYWAETQVFGGVVLFDRGESEIESRDAFLHPNANYAIFQLSEAQIAQFSDFALNDAYDDTNPPPNVLPIRTERYARRVYPEDAMQLHIFRNRYERRPWQPPPGRTVHPRRRLEDDPWLMDFIAEHNRNHPLPSSESISAPAQDGSGSSRENVHGQEDEDEDDKEDGPPKWHNAAAQPFGYQITDNCDQIRRKITAFISSGEMKVGEFQDLLDVSAHSYQLFMRQKGKWKGEHSLTKGEAEDKDKWDVSNIQLEGESEFAVPIYDNCDVVRRKLRHHLRQAGVTQASFLRNILRAAYRSYDPDKKIQPKQLNDFLGKDGSILGNSSSVFYAAYVFFEKLRIRDGKPKDDFRLEMEGEWGANGVDRECCTNRAFFVARGSTVFWNNFYSGETTSMAQQNEQNTYIQGHSNYTLATHQARTAESDAAFLLPHIKKTDHIIDIGCGPGTITTGLAEYASEGRVVGVDISADVLQKAKALAAQTNVPTQGPGSVVFEEGNVLEGLTYPDNTFDVVYCSHLFGHLLPSPDMPLLALTEIRRVLKPGGIVATRDAADQHFYPRSSGLDRLWVQNFQRAASKGALDTEPVASTMPALLRRVGFDADGGKVRIGAGTTVYAGLETRKWLAWRATGQLKQGDKFYQSWLDAGITEDEIQQTLLAVEKWADTEDAWFAALNCEMLAWK
;
A
#
# COMPACT_ATOMS: atom_id res chain seq x y z
N MET A 1 0.99 -9.13 51.74
CA MET A 1 0.78 -10.16 52.79
C MET A 1 -0.26 -11.21 52.42
N LYS A 2 -1.50 -10.86 52.03
CA LYS A 2 -2.54 -11.86 51.72
C LYS A 2 -2.21 -12.81 50.56
N LEU A 3 -1.61 -12.31 49.47
CA LEU A 3 -1.20 -13.15 48.33
C LEU A 3 -0.09 -14.14 48.68
N ALA A 4 0.95 -13.68 49.39
CA ALA A 4 2.05 -14.54 49.82
C ALA A 4 1.57 -15.66 50.76
N GLN A 5 0.64 -15.34 51.68
CA GLN A 5 0.00 -16.35 52.52
C GLN A 5 -0.81 -17.35 51.68
N ALA A 6 -1.63 -16.87 50.75
CA ALA A 6 -2.42 -17.73 49.86
C ALA A 6 -1.55 -18.65 48.99
N TYR A 7 -0.35 -18.22 48.59
CA TYR A 7 0.64 -19.08 47.94
C TYR A 7 1.23 -20.11 48.92
N GLN A 8 1.62 -19.71 50.12
CA GLN A 8 2.15 -20.60 51.16
C GLN A 8 1.15 -21.68 51.60
N ASP A 9 -0.15 -21.37 51.55
CA ASP A 9 -1.23 -22.29 51.89
C ASP A 9 -1.49 -23.33 50.79
N THR A 10 -0.89 -23.20 49.59
CA THR A 10 -1.00 -24.19 48.51
C THR A 10 0.05 -25.30 48.65
N SER A 11 -0.34 -26.52 48.29
CA SER A 11 0.61 -27.64 48.22
C SER A 11 1.47 -27.54 46.96
N ILE A 12 2.78 -27.77 47.11
CA ILE A 12 3.77 -27.76 46.02
C ILE A 12 3.30 -28.70 44.89
N SER A 13 3.55 -28.30 43.64
CA SER A 13 3.17 -29.03 42.41
C SER A 13 1.66 -29.16 42.16
N THR A 14 0.81 -28.46 42.92
CA THR A 14 -0.61 -28.36 42.58
C THR A 14 -0.84 -27.27 41.54
N ARG A 15 -1.92 -27.40 40.76
CA ARG A 15 -2.36 -26.36 39.82
C ARG A 15 -2.51 -24.99 40.49
N GLN A 16 -3.07 -24.97 41.70
CA GLN A 16 -3.22 -23.74 42.49
C GLN A 16 -1.86 -23.14 42.88
N PHE A 17 -0.88 -23.97 43.22
CA PHE A 17 0.48 -23.51 43.45
C PHE A 17 1.09 -22.85 42.21
N HIS A 18 0.94 -23.45 41.03
CA HIS A 18 1.43 -22.88 39.77
C HIS A 18 0.78 -21.53 39.41
N LEU A 19 -0.54 -21.43 39.56
CA LEU A 19 -1.28 -20.18 39.34
C LEU A 19 -0.87 -19.08 40.32
N ARG A 20 -0.71 -19.42 41.60
CA ARG A 20 -0.28 -18.47 42.63
C ARG A 20 1.18 -18.07 42.49
N LEU A 21 2.04 -18.95 41.99
CA LEU A 21 3.42 -18.62 41.63
C LEU A 21 3.48 -17.59 40.50
N LEU A 22 2.76 -17.84 39.40
CA LEU A 22 2.63 -16.89 38.28
C LEU A 22 2.08 -15.54 38.76
N GLU A 23 1.05 -15.55 39.61
CA GLU A 23 0.49 -14.34 40.20
C GLU A 23 1.52 -13.59 41.06
N MET A 24 2.27 -14.29 41.91
CA MET A 24 3.31 -13.70 42.74
C MET A 24 4.42 -13.06 41.91
N VAL A 25 4.90 -13.75 40.87
CA VAL A 25 5.97 -13.23 40.01
C VAL A 25 5.49 -12.02 39.21
N ALA A 26 4.28 -12.07 38.64
CA ALA A 26 3.70 -10.95 37.92
C ALA A 26 3.52 -9.72 38.83
N VAL A 27 2.99 -9.90 40.05
CA VAL A 27 2.83 -8.82 41.03
C VAL A 27 4.18 -8.29 41.50
N ALA A 28 5.14 -9.15 41.80
CA ALA A 28 6.47 -8.73 42.24
C ALA A 28 7.19 -7.92 41.15
N PHE A 29 7.11 -8.38 39.90
CA PHE A 29 7.70 -7.68 38.76
C PHE A 29 7.03 -6.32 38.51
N HIS A 30 5.69 -6.28 38.50
CA HIS A 30 4.92 -5.05 38.40
C HIS A 30 5.32 -4.04 39.47
N MET A 31 5.36 -4.47 40.73
CA MET A 31 5.73 -3.64 41.87
C MET A 31 7.18 -3.17 41.79
N ALA A 32 8.11 -4.03 41.36
CA ALA A 32 9.51 -3.65 41.18
C ALA A 32 9.63 -2.54 40.12
N ALA A 33 8.96 -2.69 38.98
CA ALA A 33 8.93 -1.67 37.93
C ALA A 33 8.31 -0.35 38.43
N ALA A 34 7.17 -0.43 39.12
CA ALA A 34 6.49 0.73 39.69
C ALA A 34 7.35 1.46 40.72
N VAL A 35 7.99 0.74 41.64
CA VAL A 35 8.87 1.32 42.68
C VAL A 35 10.15 1.90 42.08
N LEU A 36 10.79 1.20 41.13
CA LEU A 36 11.97 1.70 40.43
C LEU A 36 11.64 3.01 39.72
N PHE A 37 10.55 3.02 38.95
CA PHE A 37 10.06 4.22 38.29
C PHE A 37 9.75 5.33 39.29
N GLY A 38 9.02 5.02 40.37
CA GLY A 38 8.68 5.96 41.44
C GLY A 38 9.88 6.60 42.11
N ASN A 39 10.98 5.85 42.27
CA ASN A 39 12.22 6.34 42.89
C ASN A 39 13.20 7.00 41.91
N THR A 40 12.97 6.92 40.59
CA THR A 40 13.82 7.63 39.62
C THR A 40 13.55 9.14 39.66
N ASN A 41 14.60 9.97 39.68
CA ASN A 41 14.48 11.43 39.52
C ASN A 41 14.68 11.88 38.06
N SER A 42 14.57 10.96 37.12
CA SER A 42 14.79 11.21 35.70
C SER A 42 13.53 11.83 35.07
N GLU A 43 13.58 13.14 34.87
CA GLU A 43 12.61 13.97 34.14
C GLU A 43 12.00 13.33 32.88
N PRO A 44 12.75 12.71 31.94
CA PRO A 44 12.15 12.22 30.69
C PRO A 44 11.05 11.17 30.89
N TYR A 45 11.16 10.28 31.87
CA TYR A 45 10.21 9.18 32.05
C TYR A 45 8.97 9.58 32.89
N LYS A 46 9.10 10.60 33.74
CA LYS A 46 8.03 11.10 34.64
C LYS A 46 7.22 12.26 34.07
N ARG A 47 7.58 12.79 32.89
CA ARG A 47 6.77 13.81 32.22
C ARG A 47 5.41 13.20 31.83
N PRO A 48 4.30 13.80 32.28
CA PRO A 48 3.01 13.55 31.66
C PRO A 48 3.16 13.81 30.17
N ILE A 49 2.74 12.86 29.34
CA ILE A 49 2.53 13.16 27.93
C ILE A 49 1.16 13.83 27.90
N ASP A 50 1.10 15.10 27.46
CA ASP A 50 -0.18 15.71 27.07
C ASP A 50 -0.91 14.70 26.18
N ALA A 51 -2.16 14.32 26.56
CA ALA A 51 -2.91 13.25 25.90
C ALA A 51 -2.66 13.33 24.40
N TRP A 52 -2.31 12.19 23.77
CA TRP A 52 -2.19 12.03 22.33
C TRP A 52 -3.26 12.88 21.61
N GLN A 53 -2.90 14.11 21.22
CA GLN A 53 -3.80 15.06 20.56
C GLN A 53 -3.62 14.86 19.07
N GLY A 54 -4.08 13.69 18.64
CA GLY A 54 -4.41 13.43 17.26
C GLY A 54 -5.63 14.22 16.83
N GLY A 55 -5.46 15.50 16.52
CA GLY A 55 -6.17 16.24 15.45
C GLY A 55 -7.68 16.06 15.22
N GLN A 56 -8.48 15.60 16.18
CA GLN A 56 -9.94 15.66 16.06
C GLN A 56 -10.49 16.69 17.05
N PRO A 57 -11.27 17.69 16.60
CA PRO A 57 -11.96 18.57 17.52
C PRO A 57 -12.90 17.72 18.36
N ALA A 58 -12.94 18.00 19.66
CA ALA A 58 -13.96 17.43 20.53
C ALA A 58 -15.32 17.81 19.94
N LEU A 59 -16.03 16.82 19.37
CA LEU A 59 -17.44 16.94 19.03
C LEU A 59 -18.13 17.51 20.28
N GLU A 60 -18.84 18.64 20.12
CA GLU A 60 -19.56 19.29 21.21
C GLU A 60 -20.32 18.23 22.01
N ASN A 61 -19.95 18.07 23.29
CA ASN A 61 -20.43 17.08 24.27
C ASN A 61 -19.66 15.76 24.41
N THR A 62 -18.43 15.62 23.88
CA THR A 62 -17.59 14.44 24.14
C THR A 62 -16.48 14.77 25.15
N PRO A 63 -16.44 14.13 26.34
CA PRO A 63 -15.41 14.42 27.33
C PRO A 63 -14.01 14.06 26.79
N MET A 64 -13.08 15.02 26.84
CA MET A 64 -11.68 14.83 26.44
C MET A 64 -11.05 13.66 27.22
N PRO A 65 -10.27 12.78 26.56
CA PRO A 65 -9.52 11.74 27.26
C PRO A 65 -8.42 12.38 28.13
N PRO A 66 -8.18 11.89 29.36
CA PRO A 66 -7.17 12.46 30.24
C PRO A 66 -5.74 12.28 29.68
N PRO A 67 -4.80 13.18 30.02
CA PRO A 67 -3.39 13.09 29.63
C PRO A 67 -2.79 11.72 29.94
N LEU A 68 -1.87 11.27 29.08
CA LEU A 68 -1.18 10.01 29.28
C LEU A 68 -0.12 10.21 30.37
N PRO A 69 -0.09 9.36 31.39
CA PRO A 69 0.57 9.70 32.65
C PRO A 69 2.11 9.65 32.58
N ALA A 70 2.69 8.86 31.68
CA ALA A 70 4.13 8.67 31.52
C ALA A 70 4.46 8.16 30.10
N LEU A 71 5.74 8.25 29.70
CA LEU A 71 6.25 7.63 28.45
C LEU A 71 6.07 6.12 28.40
N LEU A 72 6.14 5.47 29.56
CA LEU A 72 6.07 4.03 29.71
C LEU A 72 4.64 3.64 30.10
N PHE A 73 3.76 3.42 29.13
CA PHE A 73 2.39 3.03 29.38
C PHE A 73 1.91 1.97 28.38
N TYR A 74 0.86 1.23 28.76
CA TYR A 74 0.18 0.29 27.87
C TYR A 74 -1.27 0.73 27.63
N VAL A 75 -1.71 0.69 26.37
CA VAL A 75 -2.90 1.43 25.91
C VAL A 75 -4.20 1.02 26.60
N HIS A 76 -4.29 -0.24 27.05
CA HIS A 76 -5.47 -0.79 27.70
C HIS A 76 -5.49 -0.60 29.23
N TYR A 77 -4.40 -0.10 29.84
CA TYR A 77 -4.22 0.05 31.29
C TYR A 77 -3.80 1.48 31.63
N LYS A 78 -4.68 2.43 31.28
CA LYS A 78 -4.47 3.88 31.45
C LYS A 78 -5.24 4.48 32.64
N ALA A 79 -5.85 3.67 33.48
CA ALA A 79 -6.70 4.16 34.58
C ALA A 79 -5.86 4.52 35.83
N TYR A 80 -4.78 5.28 35.62
CA TYR A 80 -3.81 5.62 36.65
C TYR A 80 -4.39 6.44 37.81
N ASP A 81 -5.54 7.09 37.59
CA ASP A 81 -6.26 7.82 38.63
C ASP A 81 -6.94 6.91 39.66
N GLN A 82 -7.20 5.64 39.34
CA GLN A 82 -7.74 4.63 40.28
C GLN A 82 -6.68 3.63 40.77
N TYR A 83 -5.44 3.72 40.29
CA TYR A 83 -4.35 2.84 40.70
C TYR A 83 -3.75 3.26 42.05
N PRO A 84 -3.46 2.33 42.99
CA PRO A 84 -2.95 2.67 44.32
C PRO A 84 -1.63 3.46 44.34
N LEU A 85 -0.72 3.21 43.40
CA LEU A 85 0.54 3.95 43.23
C LEU A 85 0.45 5.01 42.14
N GLY A 86 -0.70 5.18 41.50
CA GLY A 86 -0.92 6.14 40.43
C GLY A 86 -0.19 5.79 39.14
N ILE A 87 0.57 6.75 38.61
CA ILE A 87 1.36 6.64 37.37
C ILE A 87 2.36 5.45 37.41
N PRO A 88 3.12 5.22 38.50
CA PRO A 88 3.93 4.02 38.67
C PRO A 88 3.25 2.68 38.32
N ASP A 89 1.98 2.47 38.66
CA ASP A 89 1.29 1.22 38.33
C ASP A 89 1.03 1.10 36.81
N ALA A 90 0.79 2.21 36.12
CA ALA A 90 0.68 2.21 34.65
C ALA A 90 1.99 1.77 33.98
N VAL A 91 3.13 2.16 34.56
CA VAL A 91 4.47 1.71 34.14
C VAL A 91 4.68 0.23 34.48
N GLY A 92 4.17 -0.24 35.61
CA GLY A 92 4.17 -1.65 35.97
C GLY A 92 3.46 -2.52 34.91
N TYR A 93 2.29 -2.10 34.43
CA TYR A 93 1.58 -2.81 33.36
C TYR A 93 2.33 -2.77 32.02
N TRP A 94 2.97 -1.66 31.69
CA TRP A 94 3.85 -1.58 30.52
C TRP A 94 5.03 -2.54 30.64
N ALA A 95 5.68 -2.61 31.81
CA ALA A 95 6.83 -3.48 32.01
C ALA A 95 6.44 -4.96 31.84
N GLU A 96 5.25 -5.36 32.31
CA GLU A 96 4.73 -6.71 32.11
C GLU A 96 4.62 -7.08 30.62
N THR A 97 4.25 -6.15 29.75
CA THR A 97 4.17 -6.43 28.30
C THR A 97 5.53 -6.70 27.67
N GLN A 98 6.60 -6.13 28.23
CA GLN A 98 7.97 -6.33 27.76
C GLN A 98 8.54 -7.69 28.17
N VAL A 99 8.13 -8.21 29.33
CA VAL A 99 8.68 -9.46 29.90
C VAL A 99 7.77 -10.66 29.61
N PHE A 100 6.50 -10.57 29.96
CA PHE A 100 5.57 -11.69 29.78
C PHE A 100 4.97 -11.74 28.37
N GLY A 101 5.15 -10.69 27.56
CA GLY A 101 4.48 -10.53 26.26
C GLY A 101 3.07 -9.95 26.34
N GLY A 102 2.61 -9.65 27.56
CA GLY A 102 1.30 -9.08 27.86
C GLY A 102 1.08 -8.89 29.36
N VAL A 103 -0.06 -8.30 29.73
CA VAL A 103 -0.45 -8.17 31.14
C VAL A 103 -1.09 -9.47 31.62
N VAL A 104 -0.61 -10.00 32.75
CA VAL A 104 -1.09 -11.25 33.34
C VAL A 104 -2.34 -11.01 34.18
N LEU A 105 -3.41 -11.74 33.88
CA LEU A 105 -4.73 -11.63 34.52
C LEU A 105 -5.16 -12.99 35.07
N PHE A 106 -6.14 -12.98 35.97
CA PHE A 106 -6.67 -14.19 36.60
C PHE A 106 -8.19 -14.19 36.60
N ASP A 107 -8.81 -15.36 36.47
CA ASP A 107 -10.21 -15.55 36.83
C ASP A 107 -10.32 -15.58 38.35
N ARG A 108 -10.96 -14.56 38.90
CA ARG A 108 -11.11 -14.35 40.34
C ARG A 108 -12.35 -15.00 40.95
N GLY A 109 -13.21 -15.58 40.13
CA GLY A 109 -14.51 -16.09 40.55
C GLY A 109 -15.39 -15.03 41.22
N GLU A 110 -16.55 -15.46 41.71
CA GLU A 110 -17.53 -14.57 42.37
C GLU A 110 -17.01 -13.98 43.69
N SER A 111 -16.09 -14.67 44.37
CA SER A 111 -15.48 -14.19 45.62
C SER A 111 -14.38 -13.15 45.40
N GLU A 112 -13.92 -13.01 44.16
CA GLU A 112 -12.91 -12.06 43.68
C GLU A 112 -11.51 -12.17 44.29
N ILE A 113 -11.29 -13.22 45.07
CA ILE A 113 -10.01 -13.52 45.73
C ILE A 113 -9.40 -14.83 45.23
N GLU A 114 -10.14 -15.56 44.39
CA GLU A 114 -9.69 -16.83 43.82
C GLU A 114 -8.67 -16.60 42.69
N SER A 115 -8.05 -17.68 42.24
CA SER A 115 -7.25 -17.73 41.03
C SER A 115 -7.59 -19.05 40.35
N ARG A 116 -8.70 -19.03 39.60
CA ARG A 116 -9.26 -20.21 38.94
C ARG A 116 -8.53 -20.53 37.65
N ASP A 117 -8.13 -19.51 36.91
CA ASP A 117 -7.45 -19.62 35.62
C ASP A 117 -6.55 -18.40 35.41
N ALA A 118 -5.54 -18.54 34.54
CA ALA A 118 -4.66 -17.45 34.14
C ALA A 118 -4.92 -17.04 32.68
N PHE A 119 -4.80 -15.75 32.44
CA PHE A 119 -5.03 -15.12 31.15
C PHE A 119 -3.90 -14.13 30.86
N LEU A 120 -3.66 -13.85 29.58
CA LEU A 120 -2.68 -12.86 29.14
C LEU A 120 -3.34 -11.87 28.18
N HIS A 121 -3.12 -10.58 28.42
CA HIS A 121 -3.51 -9.51 27.53
C HIS A 121 -2.30 -9.04 26.70
N PRO A 122 -2.14 -9.52 25.45
CA PRO A 122 -0.92 -9.32 24.64
C PRO A 122 -0.72 -7.90 24.10
N ASN A 123 0.53 -7.49 23.93
CA ASN A 123 0.90 -6.12 23.50
C ASN A 123 0.41 -5.70 22.09
N ALA A 124 0.11 -6.66 21.20
CA ALA A 124 -0.23 -6.38 19.79
C ALA A 124 -1.60 -6.92 19.34
N ASN A 125 -2.38 -7.54 20.24
CA ASN A 125 -3.66 -8.16 19.93
C ASN A 125 -4.74 -7.66 20.88
N TYR A 126 -5.93 -7.38 20.35
CA TYR A 126 -7.04 -6.78 21.11
C TYR A 126 -7.69 -7.74 22.13
N ALA A 127 -7.65 -9.05 21.89
CA ALA A 127 -8.30 -10.04 22.76
C ALA A 127 -7.37 -10.61 23.83
N ILE A 128 -7.88 -10.73 25.06
CA ILE A 128 -7.27 -11.47 26.16
C ILE A 128 -7.41 -12.96 25.86
N PHE A 129 -6.37 -13.77 26.08
CA PHE A 129 -6.47 -15.22 25.89
C PHE A 129 -6.15 -15.99 27.17
N GLN A 130 -6.84 -17.10 27.37
CA GLN A 130 -6.59 -18.03 28.48
C GLN A 130 -5.28 -18.79 28.23
N LEU A 131 -4.42 -18.87 29.25
CA LEU A 131 -3.21 -19.67 29.19
C LEU A 131 -3.56 -21.16 29.30
N SER A 132 -2.84 -21.99 28.54
CA SER A 132 -2.98 -23.45 28.66
C SER A 132 -2.28 -23.97 29.93
N GLU A 133 -2.70 -25.13 30.43
CA GLU A 133 -2.03 -25.80 31.56
C GLU A 133 -0.53 -26.03 31.28
N ALA A 134 -0.19 -26.32 30.02
CA ALA A 134 1.19 -26.48 29.59
C ALA A 134 1.99 -25.19 29.74
N GLN A 135 1.43 -24.04 29.36
CA GLN A 135 2.09 -22.74 29.52
C GLN A 135 2.29 -22.38 31.01
N ILE A 136 1.30 -22.67 31.86
CA ILE A 136 1.35 -22.42 33.30
C ILE A 136 2.42 -23.31 33.99
N ALA A 137 2.47 -24.59 33.62
CA ALA A 137 3.45 -25.54 34.13
C ALA A 137 4.87 -25.17 33.68
N GLN A 138 5.06 -24.91 32.38
CA GLN A 138 6.35 -24.50 31.81
C GLN A 138 6.89 -23.22 32.47
N PHE A 139 6.03 -22.24 32.73
CA PHE A 139 6.41 -21.04 33.47
C PHE A 139 6.88 -21.37 34.89
N SER A 140 6.16 -22.26 35.58
CA SER A 140 6.52 -22.63 36.94
C SER A 140 7.83 -23.40 37.03
N ASP A 141 8.04 -24.34 36.10
CA ASP A 141 9.29 -25.10 36.00
C ASP A 141 10.46 -24.15 35.73
N PHE A 142 10.28 -23.19 34.82
CA PHE A 142 11.26 -22.13 34.57
C PHE A 142 11.53 -21.28 35.82
N ALA A 143 10.49 -20.86 36.53
CA ALA A 143 10.60 -19.98 37.69
C ALA A 143 11.21 -20.66 38.93
N LEU A 144 11.11 -21.99 39.04
CA LEU A 144 11.64 -22.79 40.15
C LEU A 144 13.00 -23.43 39.84
N ASN A 145 13.52 -23.25 38.63
CA ASN A 145 14.78 -23.82 38.25
C ASN A 145 15.95 -23.02 38.85
N ASP A 146 16.42 -23.47 40.01
CA ASP A 146 17.58 -22.91 40.72
C ASP A 146 18.94 -23.27 40.06
N ALA A 147 18.95 -24.14 39.04
CA ALA A 147 20.17 -24.58 38.36
C ALA A 147 20.44 -23.73 37.12
N TYR A 148 21.14 -22.61 37.30
CA TYR A 148 21.77 -21.91 36.19
C TYR A 148 23.02 -22.71 35.76
N ASP A 149 22.86 -23.58 34.76
CA ASP A 149 23.96 -24.30 34.10
C ASP A 149 24.28 -23.60 32.77
N ASP A 150 25.42 -22.92 32.69
CA ASP A 150 25.92 -22.24 31.48
C ASP A 150 26.06 -23.18 30.27
N THR A 151 26.12 -24.49 30.49
CA THR A 151 26.31 -25.47 29.41
C THR A 151 25.00 -25.96 28.79
N ASN A 152 23.86 -25.81 29.48
CA ASN A 152 22.55 -26.21 28.96
C ASN A 152 21.40 -25.40 29.60
N PRO A 153 21.19 -24.14 29.16
CA PRO A 153 20.18 -23.28 29.76
C PRO A 153 18.76 -23.83 29.51
N PRO A 154 17.84 -23.70 30.48
CA PRO A 154 16.46 -24.11 30.29
C PRO A 154 15.80 -23.33 29.14
N PRO A 155 14.79 -23.90 28.45
CA PRO A 155 14.08 -23.23 27.37
C PRO A 155 13.50 -21.90 27.86
N ASN A 156 13.74 -20.81 27.13
CA ASN A 156 13.13 -19.53 27.48
C ASN A 156 11.62 -19.57 27.18
N VAL A 157 10.81 -19.53 28.23
CA VAL A 157 9.34 -19.56 28.18
C VAL A 157 8.71 -18.16 28.11
N LEU A 158 9.54 -17.11 28.11
CA LEU A 158 9.13 -15.71 28.03
C LEU A 158 9.66 -15.05 26.73
N PRO A 159 8.86 -14.21 26.05
CA PRO A 159 7.47 -13.87 26.34
C PRO A 159 6.51 -15.03 26.05
N ILE A 160 5.41 -15.12 26.80
CA ILE A 160 4.37 -16.13 26.60
C ILE A 160 3.63 -15.81 25.29
N ARG A 161 3.56 -16.79 24.39
CA ARG A 161 2.96 -16.63 23.05
C ARG A 161 1.49 -17.05 23.02
N THR A 162 0.70 -16.35 22.21
CA THR A 162 -0.71 -16.68 21.96
C THR A 162 -0.86 -18.01 21.23
N GLU A 163 -1.66 -18.94 21.77
CA GLU A 163 -2.03 -20.18 21.08
C GLU A 163 -3.24 -19.95 20.14
N ARG A 164 -3.29 -20.70 19.03
CA ARG A 164 -4.31 -20.53 17.99
C ARG A 164 -5.73 -20.74 18.52
N TYR A 165 -5.95 -21.81 19.29
CA TYR A 165 -7.25 -22.23 19.80
C TYR A 165 -7.50 -21.81 21.26
N ALA A 166 -6.70 -20.89 21.80
CA ALA A 166 -6.91 -20.40 23.16
C ALA A 166 -8.28 -19.72 23.28
N ARG A 167 -8.97 -19.94 24.41
CA ARG A 167 -10.20 -19.22 24.73
C ARG A 167 -9.90 -17.73 24.77
N ARG A 168 -10.65 -16.93 24.02
CA ARG A 168 -10.50 -15.47 23.97
C ARG A 168 -11.60 -14.78 24.74
N VAL A 169 -11.24 -13.68 25.37
CA VAL A 169 -12.13 -12.80 26.12
C VAL A 169 -11.82 -11.37 25.71
N TYR A 170 -12.86 -10.60 25.42
CA TYR A 170 -12.70 -9.20 25.08
C TYR A 170 -12.43 -8.37 26.36
N PRO A 171 -11.55 -7.35 26.32
CA PRO A 171 -11.23 -6.54 27.48
C PRO A 171 -12.44 -5.88 28.17
N GLU A 172 -13.51 -5.62 27.42
CA GLU A 172 -14.77 -5.02 27.90
C GLU A 172 -15.57 -5.99 28.77
N ASP A 173 -15.54 -7.27 28.41
CA ASP A 173 -16.27 -8.34 29.11
C ASP A 173 -15.47 -8.88 30.30
N ALA A 174 -14.15 -8.67 30.31
CA ALA A 174 -13.22 -9.24 31.30
C ALA A 174 -13.64 -8.94 32.74
N MET A 175 -14.06 -7.72 33.05
CA MET A 175 -14.50 -7.34 34.40
C MET A 175 -15.77 -8.05 34.84
N GLN A 176 -16.74 -8.26 33.93
CA GLN A 176 -17.99 -8.97 34.22
C GLN A 176 -17.77 -10.48 34.38
N LEU A 177 -16.76 -11.01 33.69
CA LEU A 177 -16.35 -12.41 33.77
C LEU A 177 -15.37 -12.68 34.93
N HIS A 178 -15.13 -11.71 35.80
CA HIS A 178 -14.16 -11.78 36.90
C HIS A 178 -12.71 -12.03 36.45
N ILE A 179 -12.36 -11.67 35.22
CA ILE A 179 -11.01 -11.81 34.64
C ILE A 179 -10.24 -10.50 34.82
N PHE A 180 -9.55 -10.40 35.95
CA PHE A 180 -8.69 -9.27 36.29
C PHE A 180 -7.72 -9.68 37.40
N ARG A 181 -6.56 -9.03 37.49
CA ARG A 181 -5.72 -9.22 38.67
C ARG A 181 -6.19 -8.32 39.81
N ASN A 182 -6.59 -7.08 39.52
CA ASN A 182 -7.17 -6.14 40.48
C ASN A 182 -8.38 -5.41 39.88
N ARG A 183 -9.38 -5.08 40.72
CA ARG A 183 -10.60 -4.39 40.26
C ARG A 183 -10.35 -3.02 39.64
N TYR A 184 -9.29 -2.33 40.09
CA TYR A 184 -8.96 -1.01 39.58
C TYR A 184 -8.26 -1.06 38.21
N GLU A 185 -7.96 -2.23 37.63
CA GLU A 185 -7.25 -2.32 36.34
C GLU A 185 -7.99 -1.66 35.18
N ARG A 186 -9.32 -1.78 35.17
CA ARG A 186 -10.20 -1.28 34.12
C ARG A 186 -11.40 -0.58 34.72
N ARG A 187 -11.95 0.39 33.99
CA ARG A 187 -13.25 0.97 34.33
C ARG A 187 -14.36 0.10 33.76
N PRO A 188 -15.48 -0.11 34.46
CA PRO A 188 -16.65 -0.75 33.89
C PRO A 188 -17.10 0.01 32.65
N TRP A 189 -17.16 -0.67 31.51
CA TRP A 189 -17.65 -0.07 30.28
C TRP A 189 -19.16 0.21 30.40
N GLN A 190 -19.57 1.45 30.14
CA GLN A 190 -20.99 1.82 30.07
C GLN A 190 -21.32 2.29 28.65
N PRO A 191 -22.30 1.67 27.96
CA PRO A 191 -22.73 2.15 26.67
C PRO A 191 -23.38 3.53 26.80
N PRO A 192 -23.21 4.43 25.80
CA PRO A 192 -23.94 5.69 25.77
C PRO A 192 -25.46 5.48 25.81
N PRO A 193 -26.24 6.35 26.46
CA PRO A 193 -27.69 6.21 26.53
C PRO A 193 -28.32 6.16 25.13
N GLY A 194 -29.21 5.18 24.90
CA GLY A 194 -29.96 5.08 23.63
C GLY A 194 -29.21 4.47 22.44
N ARG A 195 -27.98 3.96 22.62
CA ARG A 195 -27.26 3.20 21.59
C ARG A 195 -26.77 1.88 22.14
N THR A 196 -27.28 0.78 21.59
CA THR A 196 -26.67 -0.55 21.80
C THR A 196 -25.41 -0.62 20.94
N VAL A 197 -24.27 -0.26 21.53
CA VAL A 197 -22.96 -0.37 20.88
C VAL A 197 -22.46 -1.79 21.15
N HIS A 198 -22.26 -2.59 20.11
CA HIS A 198 -21.59 -3.87 20.25
C HIS A 198 -20.18 -3.78 19.62
N PRO A 199 -19.12 -4.16 20.34
CA PRO A 199 -17.76 -4.12 19.83
C PRO A 199 -17.59 -5.07 18.64
N ARG A 200 -16.82 -4.65 17.64
CA ARG A 200 -16.48 -5.46 16.46
C ARG A 200 -15.73 -6.72 16.90
N ARG A 201 -16.28 -7.89 16.58
CA ARG A 201 -15.60 -9.19 16.76
C ARG A 201 -15.01 -9.62 15.42
N ARG A 202 -13.71 -9.87 15.36
CA ARG A 202 -13.08 -10.35 14.12
C ARG A 202 -13.27 -11.86 14.04
N LEU A 203 -13.66 -12.37 12.89
CA LEU A 203 -13.91 -13.80 12.71
C LEU A 203 -12.63 -14.66 12.92
N GLU A 204 -11.46 -14.07 12.67
CA GLU A 204 -10.14 -14.64 12.98
C GLU A 204 -9.86 -14.82 14.48
N ASP A 205 -10.58 -14.09 15.34
CA ASP A 205 -10.50 -14.26 16.79
C ASP A 205 -11.32 -15.48 17.27
N ASP A 206 -12.17 -16.07 16.41
CA ASP A 206 -13.03 -17.23 16.72
C ASP A 206 -12.77 -18.43 15.77
N PRO A 207 -11.62 -19.13 15.90
CA PRO A 207 -11.26 -20.24 15.00
C PRO A 207 -12.27 -21.38 14.95
N TRP A 208 -12.93 -21.67 16.07
CA TRP A 208 -14.00 -22.67 16.12
C TRP A 208 -15.22 -22.27 15.27
N LEU A 209 -15.54 -20.96 15.24
CA LEU A 209 -16.63 -20.45 14.41
C LEU A 209 -16.25 -20.47 12.94
N MET A 210 -14.98 -20.20 12.61
CA MET A 210 -14.44 -20.40 11.26
C MET A 210 -14.56 -21.85 10.78
N ASP A 211 -14.17 -22.80 11.64
CA ASP A 211 -14.26 -24.23 11.35
C ASP A 211 -15.73 -24.69 11.24
N PHE A 212 -16.61 -24.20 12.12
CA PHE A 212 -18.05 -24.45 12.08
C PHE A 212 -18.71 -23.87 10.82
N ILE A 213 -18.37 -22.65 10.41
CA ILE A 213 -18.88 -22.04 9.17
C ILE A 213 -18.41 -22.84 7.96
N ALA A 214 -17.15 -23.26 7.94
CA ALA A 214 -16.61 -24.11 6.89
C ALA A 214 -17.34 -25.47 6.83
N GLU A 215 -17.68 -26.05 7.98
CA GLU A 215 -18.44 -27.31 8.08
C GLU A 215 -19.92 -27.14 7.72
N HIS A 216 -20.58 -26.10 8.21
CA HIS A 216 -21.97 -25.79 7.89
C HIS A 216 -22.16 -25.50 6.39
N ASN A 217 -21.25 -24.74 5.77
CA ASN A 217 -21.27 -24.47 4.33
C ASN A 217 -21.02 -25.73 3.48
N ARG A 218 -20.30 -26.73 4.01
CA ARG A 218 -20.16 -28.05 3.37
C ARG A 218 -21.45 -28.88 3.47
N ASN A 219 -22.19 -28.76 4.57
CA ASN A 219 -23.37 -29.58 4.86
C ASN A 219 -24.70 -28.96 4.39
N HIS A 220 -24.75 -27.64 4.21
CA HIS A 220 -25.92 -26.90 3.73
C HIS A 220 -25.51 -25.91 2.63
N PRO A 221 -25.33 -26.39 1.38
CA PRO A 221 -25.08 -25.52 0.25
C PRO A 221 -26.21 -24.50 0.12
N LEU A 222 -25.88 -23.22 -0.02
CA LEU A 222 -26.87 -22.17 -0.24
C LEU A 222 -27.71 -22.49 -1.48
N PRO A 223 -29.05 -22.29 -1.45
CA PRO A 223 -29.90 -22.59 -2.59
C PRO A 223 -29.52 -21.69 -3.77
N SER A 224 -29.41 -22.28 -4.96
CA SER A 224 -29.18 -21.57 -6.22
C SER A 224 -30.24 -20.49 -6.44
N SER A 225 -29.81 -19.35 -6.97
CA SER A 225 -30.55 -18.09 -7.17
C SER A 225 -31.76 -18.14 -8.13
N GLU A 226 -32.43 -19.29 -8.29
CA GLU A 226 -33.55 -19.48 -9.24
C GLU A 226 -34.96 -19.25 -8.66
N SER A 227 -35.14 -18.80 -7.41
CA SER A 227 -36.49 -18.75 -6.78
C SER A 227 -37.05 -17.37 -6.43
N ILE A 228 -36.82 -16.33 -7.25
CA ILE A 228 -37.62 -15.09 -7.20
C ILE A 228 -38.13 -14.78 -8.62
N SER A 229 -39.31 -15.30 -8.94
CA SER A 229 -40.02 -15.09 -10.20
C SER A 229 -40.84 -13.79 -10.18
N ALA A 230 -40.62 -12.89 -11.14
CA ALA A 230 -41.58 -11.90 -11.61
C ALA A 230 -42.30 -12.44 -12.88
N PRO A 231 -43.54 -11.99 -13.19
CA PRO A 231 -44.53 -12.79 -13.91
C PRO A 231 -44.32 -12.88 -15.42
N ALA A 232 -44.91 -13.94 -15.97
CA ALA A 232 -44.85 -14.43 -17.34
C ALA A 232 -45.14 -13.40 -18.42
N GLN A 233 -44.41 -13.51 -19.54
CA GLN A 233 -44.96 -13.25 -20.87
C GLN A 233 -44.78 -14.49 -21.75
N ASP A 234 -45.89 -14.78 -22.42
CA ASP A 234 -46.22 -15.99 -23.14
C ASP A 234 -45.36 -16.25 -24.39
N GLY A 235 -45.30 -17.53 -24.74
CA GLY A 235 -45.69 -17.90 -26.10
C GLY A 235 -44.64 -18.56 -26.98
N SER A 236 -44.82 -19.87 -27.14
CA SER A 236 -44.37 -20.75 -28.24
C SER A 236 -42.86 -21.07 -28.26
N GLY A 237 -42.41 -22.32 -28.15
CA GLY A 237 -43.06 -23.61 -28.30
C GLY A 237 -42.29 -24.42 -29.35
N SER A 238 -41.57 -25.47 -28.93
CA SER A 238 -41.48 -26.78 -29.63
C SER A 238 -40.42 -27.69 -28.97
N SER A 239 -40.92 -28.74 -28.31
CA SER A 239 -40.46 -30.15 -28.21
C SER A 239 -38.98 -30.50 -28.43
N ARG A 240 -38.30 -31.11 -27.44
CA ARG A 240 -38.03 -32.59 -27.28
C ARG A 240 -37.15 -33.15 -28.42
N GLU A 241 -36.03 -33.83 -28.19
CA GLU A 241 -35.86 -35.03 -27.36
C GLU A 241 -34.35 -35.39 -27.25
N ASN A 242 -33.95 -36.01 -26.14
CA ASN A 242 -32.65 -36.67 -25.97
C ASN A 242 -32.75 -38.10 -26.51
N VAL A 243 -31.82 -38.56 -27.35
CA VAL A 243 -31.44 -39.98 -27.41
C VAL A 243 -29.93 -40.10 -27.64
N HIS A 244 -29.29 -40.88 -26.77
CA HIS A 244 -27.93 -41.38 -26.87
C HIS A 244 -27.80 -42.48 -27.93
N GLY A 245 -26.65 -42.45 -28.63
CA GLY A 245 -25.88 -43.63 -29.00
C GLY A 245 -26.26 -44.30 -30.32
N GLN A 246 -25.32 -44.33 -31.26
CA GLN A 246 -24.87 -45.56 -31.91
C GLN A 246 -23.61 -45.30 -32.75
N GLU A 247 -22.59 -46.11 -32.50
CA GLU A 247 -21.56 -46.44 -33.47
C GLU A 247 -22.25 -47.17 -34.63
N ASP A 248 -21.90 -46.84 -35.87
CA ASP A 248 -22.06 -47.73 -37.02
C ASP A 248 -21.05 -47.37 -38.11
N GLU A 249 -20.68 -48.43 -38.81
CA GLU A 249 -19.52 -48.68 -39.65
C GLU A 249 -19.64 -48.12 -41.09
N ASP A 250 -18.49 -48.12 -41.78
CA ASP A 250 -18.28 -48.32 -43.23
C ASP A 250 -19.21 -47.65 -44.25
N GLU A 251 -18.69 -46.64 -44.96
CA GLU A 251 -19.08 -46.35 -46.35
C GLU A 251 -17.86 -45.95 -47.21
N ASP A 252 -17.46 -46.94 -48.01
CA ASP A 252 -17.10 -46.91 -49.43
C ASP A 252 -15.96 -46.02 -49.99
N ASP A 253 -15.01 -46.77 -50.56
CA ASP A 253 -14.06 -46.42 -51.60
C ASP A 253 -14.59 -45.41 -52.63
N LYS A 254 -14.03 -44.20 -52.61
CA LYS A 254 -13.89 -43.38 -53.82
C LYS A 254 -12.41 -43.12 -54.06
N GLU A 255 -11.95 -43.52 -55.24
CA GLU A 255 -10.64 -43.17 -55.78
C GLU A 255 -10.50 -41.64 -55.82
N ASP A 256 -9.80 -41.07 -54.83
CA ASP A 256 -9.44 -39.65 -54.80
C ASP A 256 -8.39 -39.39 -55.89
N GLY A 257 -8.84 -39.02 -57.08
CA GLY A 257 -7.99 -38.45 -58.13
C GLY A 257 -7.29 -37.16 -57.65
N PRO A 258 -6.18 -36.76 -58.31
CA PRO A 258 -5.44 -35.58 -57.89
C PRO A 258 -6.32 -34.32 -57.92
N PRO A 259 -6.15 -33.41 -56.96
CA PRO A 259 -6.94 -32.19 -56.84
C PRO A 259 -6.82 -31.30 -58.07
N LYS A 260 -7.90 -30.57 -58.38
CA LYS A 260 -7.95 -29.66 -59.55
C LYS A 260 -6.80 -28.64 -59.61
N TRP A 261 -6.18 -28.33 -58.47
CA TRP A 261 -5.08 -27.38 -58.34
C TRP A 261 -3.68 -28.02 -58.38
N HIS A 262 -3.55 -29.34 -58.32
CA HIS A 262 -2.27 -30.07 -58.17
C HIS A 262 -1.32 -29.95 -59.39
N ASN A 263 -1.79 -29.37 -60.51
CA ASN A 263 -0.99 -29.04 -61.69
C ASN A 263 -1.31 -27.65 -62.27
N ALA A 264 -1.93 -26.75 -61.49
CA ALA A 264 -2.31 -25.43 -61.98
C ALA A 264 -1.10 -24.49 -62.05
N ALA A 265 -0.78 -23.97 -63.24
CA ALA A 265 0.39 -23.13 -63.53
C ALA A 265 0.36 -21.72 -62.91
N ALA A 266 -0.68 -21.37 -62.13
CA ALA A 266 -0.86 -20.04 -61.57
C ALA A 266 -1.32 -20.12 -60.12
N GLN A 267 -0.39 -19.87 -59.20
CA GLN A 267 -0.65 -19.58 -57.78
C GLN A 267 0.13 -18.29 -57.42
N PRO A 268 -0.36 -17.44 -56.49
CA PRO A 268 0.07 -16.05 -56.33
C PRO A 268 1.54 -15.83 -55.91
N PHE A 269 2.26 -16.91 -55.61
CA PHE A 269 3.61 -16.89 -55.04
C PHE A 269 4.65 -17.71 -55.83
N GLY A 270 4.33 -18.22 -57.02
CA GLY A 270 5.31 -18.82 -57.95
C GLY A 270 5.86 -20.21 -57.59
N TYR A 271 5.31 -20.90 -56.58
CA TYR A 271 5.71 -22.26 -56.20
C TYR A 271 4.70 -23.31 -56.68
N GLN A 272 5.15 -24.33 -57.41
CA GLN A 272 4.34 -25.50 -57.75
C GLN A 272 4.38 -26.50 -56.59
N ILE A 273 3.22 -26.80 -56.00
CA ILE A 273 3.07 -27.83 -54.98
C ILE A 273 2.92 -29.19 -55.68
N THR A 274 4.01 -29.96 -55.75
CA THR A 274 4.06 -31.26 -56.46
C THR A 274 3.93 -32.47 -55.53
N ASP A 275 4.01 -32.28 -54.21
CA ASP A 275 3.88 -33.36 -53.23
C ASP A 275 2.41 -33.56 -52.79
N ASN A 276 2.00 -34.82 -52.63
CA ASN A 276 0.73 -35.19 -52.01
C ASN A 276 0.85 -35.26 -50.46
N CYS A 277 -0.28 -35.35 -49.75
CA CYS A 277 -0.31 -35.30 -48.28
C CYS A 277 0.55 -36.40 -47.62
N ASP A 278 0.62 -37.60 -48.21
CA ASP A 278 1.48 -38.68 -47.72
C ASP A 278 2.97 -38.42 -47.91
N GLN A 279 3.35 -37.73 -48.98
CA GLN A 279 4.73 -37.29 -49.21
C GLN A 279 5.12 -36.18 -48.22
N ILE A 280 4.22 -35.24 -47.97
CA ILE A 280 4.42 -34.18 -46.96
C ILE A 280 4.59 -34.77 -45.55
N ARG A 281 3.71 -35.69 -45.12
CA ARG A 281 3.86 -36.40 -43.83
C ARG A 281 5.23 -37.09 -43.70
N ARG A 282 5.69 -37.74 -44.77
CA ARG A 282 7.01 -38.39 -44.79
C ARG A 282 8.16 -37.40 -44.69
N LYS A 283 8.10 -36.27 -45.39
CA LYS A 283 9.09 -35.19 -45.29
C LYS A 283 9.15 -34.61 -43.88
N ILE A 284 8.00 -34.35 -43.25
CA ILE A 284 7.92 -33.87 -41.87
C ILE A 284 8.55 -34.90 -40.92
N THR A 285 8.21 -36.18 -41.06
CA THR A 285 8.77 -37.25 -40.21
C THR A 285 10.28 -37.37 -40.39
N ALA A 286 10.78 -37.29 -41.63
CA ALA A 286 12.21 -37.34 -41.93
C ALA A 286 12.97 -36.13 -41.35
N PHE A 287 12.39 -34.93 -41.45
CA PHE A 287 12.98 -33.69 -40.91
C PHE A 287 13.03 -33.70 -39.38
N ILE A 288 11.97 -34.17 -38.71
CA ILE A 288 11.98 -34.27 -37.25
C ILE A 288 12.95 -35.38 -36.78
N SER A 289 13.01 -36.49 -37.50
CA SER A 289 13.90 -37.61 -37.14
C SER A 289 15.38 -37.36 -37.45
N SER A 290 15.72 -36.37 -38.28
CA SER A 290 17.11 -35.93 -38.45
C SER A 290 17.67 -35.24 -37.20
N GLY A 291 16.81 -34.85 -36.26
CA GLY A 291 17.18 -34.19 -35.02
C GLY A 291 17.50 -32.70 -35.17
N GLU A 292 17.30 -32.11 -36.35
CA GLU A 292 17.53 -30.68 -36.60
C GLU A 292 16.56 -29.77 -35.84
N MET A 293 15.36 -30.25 -35.48
CA MET A 293 14.35 -29.46 -34.79
C MET A 293 13.42 -30.37 -33.97
N LYS A 294 13.00 -29.91 -32.78
CA LYS A 294 11.97 -30.62 -32.00
C LYS A 294 10.58 -30.39 -32.58
N VAL A 295 9.69 -31.36 -32.39
CA VAL A 295 8.29 -31.28 -32.87
C VAL A 295 7.58 -30.01 -32.40
N GLY A 296 7.82 -29.56 -31.16
CA GLY A 296 7.25 -28.33 -30.62
C GLY A 296 7.74 -27.08 -31.35
N GLU A 297 9.05 -26.97 -31.60
CA GLU A 297 9.63 -25.83 -32.34
C GLU A 297 9.14 -25.78 -33.80
N PHE A 298 8.93 -26.96 -34.41
CA PHE A 298 8.35 -27.07 -35.74
C PHE A 298 6.87 -26.66 -35.79
N GLN A 299 6.11 -26.96 -34.73
CA GLN A 299 4.72 -26.54 -34.58
C GLN A 299 4.62 -25.01 -34.42
N ASP A 300 5.51 -24.42 -33.63
CA ASP A 300 5.57 -22.97 -33.40
C ASP A 300 5.97 -22.22 -34.68
N LEU A 301 6.96 -22.72 -35.44
CA LEU A 301 7.39 -22.11 -36.71
C LEU A 301 6.27 -22.05 -37.76
N LEU A 302 5.41 -23.07 -37.79
CA LEU A 302 4.29 -23.15 -38.72
C LEU A 302 3.00 -22.51 -38.18
N ASP A 303 3.00 -22.02 -36.94
CA ASP A 303 1.82 -21.48 -36.23
C ASP A 303 0.66 -22.51 -36.17
N VAL A 304 0.98 -23.77 -35.83
CA VAL A 304 0.01 -24.87 -35.78
C VAL A 304 -0.12 -25.47 -34.38
N SER A 305 -1.35 -25.77 -33.96
CA SER A 305 -1.59 -26.42 -32.67
C SER A 305 -1.09 -27.87 -32.67
N ALA A 306 -0.63 -28.35 -31.51
CA ALA A 306 -0.22 -29.76 -31.34
C ALA A 306 -1.33 -30.75 -31.74
N HIS A 307 -2.59 -30.38 -31.52
CA HIS A 307 -3.75 -31.21 -31.89
C HIS A 307 -3.94 -31.29 -33.41
N SER A 308 -3.87 -30.15 -34.12
CA SER A 308 -3.98 -30.10 -35.59
C SER A 308 -2.82 -30.84 -36.27
N TYR A 309 -1.60 -30.69 -35.73
CA TYR A 309 -0.43 -31.43 -36.18
C TYR A 309 -0.63 -32.95 -36.02
N GLN A 310 -1.06 -33.42 -34.84
CA GLN A 310 -1.30 -34.84 -34.59
C GLN A 310 -2.43 -35.39 -35.48
N LEU A 311 -3.50 -34.64 -35.70
CA LEU A 311 -4.60 -35.05 -36.58
C LEU A 311 -4.13 -35.21 -38.03
N PHE A 312 -3.33 -34.29 -38.56
CA PHE A 312 -2.78 -34.42 -39.91
C PHE A 312 -1.84 -35.62 -40.03
N MET A 313 -0.95 -35.82 -39.04
CA MET A 313 0.03 -36.90 -39.04
C MET A 313 -0.58 -38.30 -38.87
N ARG A 314 -1.76 -38.43 -38.24
CA ARG A 314 -2.45 -39.71 -38.02
C ARG A 314 -3.35 -40.16 -39.17
N GLN A 315 -3.70 -39.26 -40.09
CA GLN A 315 -4.50 -39.59 -41.27
C GLN A 315 -3.72 -40.50 -42.26
N LYS A 316 -4.44 -41.27 -43.08
CA LYS A 316 -3.87 -42.19 -44.08
C LYS A 316 -4.58 -42.01 -45.42
N GLY A 317 -3.82 -41.87 -46.50
CA GLY A 317 -4.34 -41.72 -47.87
C GLY A 317 -3.68 -40.53 -48.59
N LYS A 318 -3.48 -40.67 -49.91
CA LYS A 318 -2.69 -39.72 -50.74
C LYS A 318 -3.14 -38.27 -50.62
N TRP A 319 -4.45 -38.06 -50.48
CA TRP A 319 -5.09 -36.74 -50.40
C TRP A 319 -5.86 -36.54 -49.08
N LYS A 320 -5.84 -37.53 -48.18
CA LYS A 320 -6.47 -37.43 -46.86
C LYS A 320 -5.65 -36.49 -45.98
N GLY A 321 -6.20 -35.31 -45.78
CA GLY A 321 -5.56 -34.19 -45.08
C GLY A 321 -5.47 -32.94 -45.95
N GLU A 322 -5.83 -33.06 -47.22
CA GLU A 322 -5.97 -31.92 -48.11
C GLU A 322 -7.18 -31.07 -47.67
N HIS A 323 -6.96 -29.77 -47.49
CA HIS A 323 -7.86 -28.88 -46.75
C HIS A 323 -7.92 -29.12 -45.23
N SER A 324 -7.03 -29.94 -44.64
CA SER A 324 -6.78 -29.84 -43.19
C SER A 324 -6.21 -28.46 -42.92
N LEU A 325 -7.10 -27.56 -42.53
CA LEU A 325 -6.82 -26.19 -42.16
C LEU A 325 -5.91 -26.19 -40.94
N THR A 326 -4.60 -26.19 -41.17
CA THR A 326 -3.59 -25.90 -40.15
C THR A 326 -3.69 -24.45 -39.69
N LYS A 327 -4.14 -23.55 -40.58
CA LYS A 327 -4.72 -22.26 -40.22
C LYS A 327 -6.23 -22.41 -40.19
N GLY A 328 -6.84 -22.31 -39.01
CA GLY A 328 -8.29 -22.11 -38.90
C GLY A 328 -8.75 -21.03 -39.88
N GLU A 329 -9.90 -21.26 -40.51
CA GLU A 329 -10.53 -20.46 -41.55
C GLU A 329 -10.15 -18.97 -41.48
N ALA A 330 -9.52 -18.47 -42.54
CA ALA A 330 -9.10 -17.08 -42.64
C ALA A 330 -10.29 -16.10 -42.84
N GLU A 331 -11.52 -16.58 -42.89
CA GLU A 331 -12.71 -15.72 -43.00
C GLU A 331 -13.16 -15.15 -41.64
N ASP A 332 -12.74 -15.72 -40.51
CA ASP A 332 -13.17 -15.27 -39.17
C ASP A 332 -12.09 -14.53 -38.36
N LYS A 333 -10.88 -14.34 -38.93
CA LYS A 333 -9.78 -13.62 -38.27
C LYS A 333 -10.09 -12.13 -38.04
N ASP A 334 -11.00 -11.56 -38.82
CA ASP A 334 -11.36 -10.14 -38.71
C ASP A 334 -12.54 -9.89 -37.74
N LYS A 335 -13.40 -10.89 -37.54
CA LYS A 335 -14.64 -10.75 -36.75
C LYS A 335 -14.39 -10.42 -35.28
N TRP A 336 -13.26 -10.86 -34.72
CA TRP A 336 -12.90 -10.65 -33.32
C TRP A 336 -11.57 -9.91 -33.13
N ASP A 337 -10.99 -9.37 -34.20
CA ASP A 337 -9.78 -8.56 -34.08
C ASP A 337 -10.14 -7.18 -33.50
N VAL A 338 -9.46 -6.84 -32.41
CA VAL A 338 -9.56 -5.56 -31.70
C VAL A 338 -8.18 -4.96 -31.44
N SER A 339 -7.13 -5.50 -32.07
CA SER A 339 -5.74 -5.11 -31.82
C SER A 339 -5.39 -3.68 -32.26
N ASN A 340 -6.22 -3.06 -33.10
CA ASN A 340 -6.06 -1.67 -33.53
C ASN A 340 -6.71 -0.63 -32.58
N ILE A 341 -7.33 -1.08 -31.48
CA ILE A 341 -8.01 -0.21 -30.52
C ILE A 341 -7.24 -0.24 -29.21
N GLN A 342 -6.91 0.95 -28.70
CA GLN A 342 -6.22 1.15 -27.44
C GLN A 342 -7.18 1.81 -26.43
N LEU A 343 -7.30 1.23 -25.24
CA LEU A 343 -8.05 1.82 -24.12
C LEU A 343 -7.13 2.67 -23.24
N GLU A 344 -7.70 3.66 -22.57
CA GLU A 344 -7.01 4.46 -21.55
C GLU A 344 -6.62 3.57 -20.35
N GLY A 345 -5.37 3.68 -19.88
CA GLY A 345 -4.81 2.83 -18.82
C GLY A 345 -4.39 1.41 -19.27
N GLU A 346 -4.55 1.06 -20.54
CA GLU A 346 -4.25 -0.30 -21.02
C GLU A 346 -2.76 -0.66 -20.98
N SER A 347 -1.87 0.31 -21.22
CA SER A 347 -0.41 0.13 -21.13
C SER A 347 0.08 -0.19 -19.71
N GLU A 348 -0.71 0.11 -18.69
CA GLU A 348 -0.37 -0.04 -17.27
C GLU A 348 -1.18 -1.13 -16.56
N PHE A 349 -1.97 -1.91 -17.31
CA PHE A 349 -2.98 -2.83 -16.76
C PHE A 349 -4.03 -2.15 -15.87
N ALA A 350 -4.23 -0.85 -16.05
CA ALA A 350 -5.06 0.02 -15.22
C ALA A 350 -6.37 0.43 -15.90
N VAL A 351 -6.82 -0.27 -16.95
CA VAL A 351 -8.13 0.00 -17.58
C VAL A 351 -9.21 -0.07 -16.51
N PRO A 352 -9.96 1.02 -16.25
CA PRO A 352 -11.01 1.02 -15.25
C PRO A 352 -12.17 0.16 -15.71
N ILE A 353 -12.52 -0.82 -14.87
CA ILE A 353 -13.56 -1.81 -15.15
C ILE A 353 -14.86 -1.34 -14.49
N TYR A 354 -15.93 -1.13 -15.26
CA TYR A 354 -17.25 -0.84 -14.68
C TYR A 354 -18.27 -1.96 -14.93
N ASP A 355 -17.85 -3.09 -15.51
CA ASP A 355 -18.66 -4.31 -15.42
C ASP A 355 -18.34 -5.04 -14.11
N ASN A 356 -19.37 -5.47 -13.39
CA ASN A 356 -19.18 -6.39 -12.28
C ASN A 356 -18.90 -7.83 -12.79
N CYS A 357 -18.44 -8.72 -11.91
CA CYS A 357 -18.11 -10.10 -12.26
C CYS A 357 -19.28 -10.87 -12.89
N ASP A 358 -20.53 -10.61 -12.46
CA ASP A 358 -21.71 -11.28 -13.01
C ASP A 358 -21.97 -10.89 -14.47
N VAL A 359 -21.81 -9.61 -14.80
CA VAL A 359 -21.94 -9.09 -16.17
C VAL A 359 -20.84 -9.64 -17.06
N VAL A 360 -19.58 -9.65 -16.60
CA VAL A 360 -18.49 -10.25 -17.38
C VAL A 360 -18.72 -11.75 -17.59
N ARG A 361 -19.15 -12.51 -16.56
CA ARG A 361 -19.51 -13.94 -16.72
C ARG A 361 -20.64 -14.14 -17.72
N ARG A 362 -21.65 -13.26 -17.74
CA ARG A 362 -22.75 -13.31 -18.71
C ARG A 362 -22.26 -13.08 -20.15
N LYS A 363 -21.45 -12.04 -20.37
CA LYS A 363 -20.82 -11.73 -21.67
C LYS A 363 -19.96 -12.90 -22.14
N LEU A 364 -19.18 -13.50 -21.24
CA LEU A 364 -18.38 -14.70 -21.50
C LEU A 364 -19.22 -15.90 -21.93
N ARG A 365 -20.26 -16.26 -21.17
CA ARG A 365 -21.14 -17.39 -21.50
C ARG A 365 -21.88 -17.18 -22.82
N HIS A 366 -22.31 -15.95 -23.11
CA HIS A 366 -22.93 -15.62 -24.38
C HIS A 366 -21.95 -15.80 -25.55
N HIS A 367 -20.74 -15.26 -25.43
CA HIS A 367 -19.73 -15.34 -26.48
C HIS A 367 -19.30 -16.80 -26.78
N LEU A 368 -19.14 -17.63 -25.74
CA LEU A 368 -18.81 -19.05 -25.90
C LEU A 368 -19.93 -19.90 -26.54
N ARG A 369 -21.18 -19.40 -26.61
CA ARG A 369 -22.29 -20.10 -27.29
C ARG A 369 -22.41 -19.76 -28.77
N GLN A 370 -21.63 -18.79 -29.28
CA GLN A 370 -21.69 -18.39 -30.68
C GLN A 370 -21.04 -19.44 -31.59
N ALA A 371 -21.67 -19.73 -32.73
CA ALA A 371 -21.15 -20.70 -33.70
C ALA A 371 -19.74 -20.28 -34.18
N GLY A 372 -18.80 -21.24 -34.17
CA GLY A 372 -17.40 -21.02 -34.56
C GLY A 372 -16.44 -20.59 -33.42
N VAL A 373 -16.94 -20.26 -32.23
CA VAL A 373 -16.09 -19.84 -31.10
C VAL A 373 -15.68 -21.04 -30.24
N THR A 374 -14.41 -21.41 -30.28
CA THR A 374 -13.83 -22.39 -29.33
C THR A 374 -13.28 -21.70 -28.08
N GLN A 375 -13.32 -22.37 -26.93
CA GLN A 375 -12.74 -21.86 -25.67
C GLN A 375 -11.27 -21.45 -25.85
N ALA A 376 -10.49 -22.24 -26.59
CA ALA A 376 -9.09 -21.95 -26.87
C ALA A 376 -8.90 -20.72 -27.78
N SER A 377 -9.77 -20.54 -28.79
CA SER A 377 -9.74 -19.34 -29.64
C SER A 377 -10.09 -18.08 -28.85
N PHE A 378 -11.12 -18.16 -28.01
CA PHE A 378 -11.54 -17.06 -27.16
C PHE A 378 -10.48 -16.63 -26.16
N LEU A 379 -9.81 -17.58 -25.49
CA LEU A 379 -8.71 -17.28 -24.56
C LEU A 379 -7.56 -16.57 -25.25
N ARG A 380 -7.24 -16.94 -26.49
CA ARG A 380 -6.23 -16.23 -27.30
C ARG A 380 -6.69 -14.82 -27.66
N ASN A 381 -7.98 -14.61 -27.94
CA ASN A 381 -8.52 -13.30 -28.28
C ASN A 381 -8.48 -12.33 -27.09
N ILE A 382 -8.94 -12.73 -25.91
CA ILE A 382 -8.89 -11.87 -24.71
C ILE A 382 -7.45 -11.60 -24.27
N LEU A 383 -6.56 -12.59 -24.41
CA LEU A 383 -5.14 -12.43 -24.13
C LEU A 383 -4.50 -11.44 -25.12
N ARG A 384 -4.81 -11.58 -26.42
CA ARG A 384 -4.34 -10.68 -27.47
C ARG A 384 -4.83 -9.26 -27.27
N ALA A 385 -6.08 -9.11 -26.84
CA ALA A 385 -6.69 -7.81 -26.63
C ALA A 385 -6.14 -7.06 -25.41
N ALA A 386 -5.69 -7.77 -24.36
CA ALA A 386 -5.34 -7.17 -23.08
C ALA A 386 -3.84 -7.25 -22.69
N TYR A 387 -3.06 -8.18 -23.24
CA TYR A 387 -1.69 -8.45 -22.76
C TYR A 387 -0.60 -8.52 -23.85
N ARG A 388 -0.95 -8.70 -25.12
CA ARG A 388 0.04 -9.09 -26.17
C ARG A 388 1.09 -8.03 -26.51
N SER A 389 0.81 -6.75 -26.26
CA SER A 389 1.77 -5.65 -26.44
C SER A 389 2.82 -5.58 -25.32
N TYR A 390 2.60 -6.26 -24.18
CA TYR A 390 3.41 -6.11 -22.97
C TYR A 390 4.08 -7.40 -22.51
N ASP A 391 3.37 -8.55 -22.58
CA ASP A 391 3.90 -9.84 -22.16
C ASP A 391 3.55 -10.91 -23.21
N PRO A 392 4.46 -11.15 -24.19
CA PRO A 392 4.26 -12.12 -25.26
C PRO A 392 4.14 -13.56 -24.75
N ASP A 393 4.68 -13.86 -23.56
CA ASP A 393 4.75 -15.20 -22.99
C ASP A 393 3.57 -15.51 -22.04
N LYS A 394 2.78 -14.50 -21.67
CA LYS A 394 1.60 -14.64 -20.82
C LYS A 394 0.59 -15.60 -21.44
N LYS A 395 0.08 -16.54 -20.64
CA LYS A 395 -0.96 -17.49 -21.05
C LYS A 395 -2.10 -17.48 -20.05
N ILE A 396 -3.34 -17.43 -20.55
CA ILE A 396 -4.54 -17.69 -19.75
C ILE A 396 -4.96 -19.13 -19.98
N GLN A 397 -5.00 -19.92 -18.91
CA GLN A 397 -5.33 -21.34 -18.97
C GLN A 397 -6.85 -21.57 -18.94
N PRO A 398 -7.37 -22.63 -19.60
CA PRO A 398 -8.79 -23.00 -19.50
C PRO A 398 -9.29 -23.17 -18.07
N LYS A 399 -8.44 -23.66 -17.17
CA LYS A 399 -8.75 -23.76 -15.74
C LYS A 399 -9.10 -22.41 -15.12
N GLN A 400 -8.35 -21.35 -15.41
CA GLN A 400 -8.61 -20.00 -14.87
C GLN A 400 -9.96 -19.44 -15.35
N LEU A 401 -10.34 -19.75 -16.60
CA LEU A 401 -11.65 -19.38 -17.14
C LEU A 401 -12.78 -20.16 -16.45
N ASN A 402 -12.61 -21.47 -16.27
CA ASN A 402 -13.59 -22.30 -15.57
C ASN A 402 -13.73 -21.88 -14.10
N ASP A 403 -12.63 -21.57 -13.42
CA ASP A 403 -12.61 -21.07 -12.04
C ASP A 403 -13.33 -19.72 -11.93
N PHE A 404 -13.17 -18.83 -12.92
CA PHE A 404 -13.91 -17.56 -12.95
C PHE A 404 -15.41 -17.77 -13.24
N LEU A 405 -15.76 -18.64 -14.18
CA LEU A 405 -17.13 -18.96 -14.56
C LEU A 405 -17.90 -19.73 -13.49
N GLY A 406 -17.20 -20.45 -12.61
CA GLY A 406 -17.74 -21.23 -11.50
C GLY A 406 -17.96 -20.45 -10.20
N LYS A 407 -17.52 -19.19 -10.13
CA LYS A 407 -17.84 -18.29 -9.02
C LYS A 407 -19.24 -17.70 -9.17
N ASP A 408 -19.87 -17.40 -8.05
CA ASP A 408 -21.16 -16.70 -7.98
C ASP A 408 -21.00 -15.44 -7.12
N GLY A 409 -21.62 -14.33 -7.53
CA GLY A 409 -21.51 -13.03 -6.86
C GLY A 409 -20.80 -11.94 -7.68
N SER A 410 -21.29 -10.71 -7.52
CA SER A 410 -20.98 -9.54 -8.35
C SER A 410 -19.52 -9.09 -8.33
N ILE A 411 -18.75 -9.47 -7.32
CA ILE A 411 -17.33 -9.10 -7.17
C ILE A 411 -16.42 -10.31 -6.99
N LEU A 412 -16.98 -11.52 -6.96
CA LEU A 412 -16.22 -12.73 -6.69
C LEU A 412 -15.45 -13.20 -7.93
N GLY A 413 -14.19 -12.80 -8.03
CA GLY A 413 -13.34 -13.07 -9.19
C GLY A 413 -12.78 -11.81 -9.85
N ASN A 414 -13.01 -10.64 -9.25
CA ASN A 414 -12.50 -9.34 -9.67
C ASN A 414 -10.96 -9.25 -9.75
N SER A 415 -10.24 -10.07 -8.98
CA SER A 415 -8.78 -10.20 -9.07
C SER A 415 -8.28 -11.18 -10.14
N SER A 416 -9.19 -11.81 -10.91
CA SER A 416 -8.81 -12.79 -11.94
C SER A 416 -8.24 -12.12 -13.19
N SER A 417 -7.17 -12.69 -13.74
CA SER A 417 -6.63 -12.29 -15.04
C SER A 417 -7.65 -12.43 -16.18
N VAL A 418 -8.58 -13.39 -16.06
CA VAL A 418 -9.70 -13.60 -17.00
C VAL A 418 -10.68 -12.45 -16.93
N PHE A 419 -10.96 -11.92 -15.74
CA PHE A 419 -11.93 -10.86 -15.54
C PHE A 419 -11.49 -9.57 -16.24
N TYR A 420 -10.26 -9.13 -15.96
CA TYR A 420 -9.66 -7.98 -16.64
C TYR A 420 -9.58 -8.17 -18.15
N ALA A 421 -9.05 -9.30 -18.61
CA ALA A 421 -8.86 -9.56 -20.04
C ALA A 421 -10.18 -9.59 -20.82
N ALA A 422 -11.20 -10.24 -20.24
CA ALA A 422 -12.51 -10.33 -20.84
C ALA A 422 -13.18 -8.95 -20.92
N TYR A 423 -13.07 -8.16 -19.85
CA TYR A 423 -13.62 -6.81 -19.84
C TYR A 423 -12.97 -5.92 -20.92
N VAL A 424 -11.63 -5.87 -20.97
CA VAL A 424 -10.88 -5.12 -21.99
C VAL A 424 -11.27 -5.56 -23.40
N PHE A 425 -11.39 -6.87 -23.64
CA PHE A 425 -11.83 -7.41 -24.92
C PHE A 425 -13.23 -6.94 -25.32
N PHE A 426 -14.22 -7.06 -24.43
CA PHE A 426 -15.59 -6.64 -24.72
C PHE A 426 -15.73 -5.12 -24.85
N GLU A 427 -14.95 -4.34 -24.11
CA GLU A 427 -14.92 -2.89 -24.21
C GLU A 427 -14.37 -2.45 -25.58
N LYS A 428 -13.28 -3.07 -26.05
CA LYS A 428 -12.76 -2.79 -27.39
C LYS A 428 -13.73 -3.23 -28.48
N LEU A 429 -14.42 -4.36 -28.32
CA LEU A 429 -15.47 -4.78 -29.25
C LEU A 429 -16.61 -3.75 -29.32
N ARG A 430 -17.02 -3.18 -28.18
CA ARG A 430 -18.04 -2.13 -28.11
C ARG A 430 -17.61 -0.89 -28.91
N ILE A 431 -16.36 -0.44 -28.72
CA ILE A 431 -15.79 0.72 -29.43
C ILE A 431 -15.70 0.45 -30.93
N ARG A 432 -15.20 -0.72 -31.33
CA ARG A 432 -15.11 -1.14 -32.73
C ARG A 432 -16.47 -1.13 -33.42
N ASP A 433 -17.48 -1.68 -32.75
CA ASP A 433 -18.84 -1.80 -33.28
C ASP A 433 -19.63 -0.48 -33.19
N GLY A 434 -19.03 0.60 -32.65
CA GLY A 434 -19.68 1.91 -32.49
C GLY A 434 -20.88 1.90 -31.54
N LYS A 435 -20.95 0.93 -30.61
CA LYS A 435 -22.10 0.79 -29.69
C LYS A 435 -22.00 1.81 -28.54
N PRO A 436 -23.09 2.50 -28.18
CA PRO A 436 -23.09 3.39 -27.01
C PRO A 436 -22.85 2.60 -25.72
N LYS A 437 -22.49 3.30 -24.64
CA LYS A 437 -22.47 2.71 -23.29
C LYS A 437 -23.89 2.32 -22.90
N ASP A 438 -24.07 1.14 -22.33
CA ASP A 438 -25.38 0.70 -21.82
C ASP A 438 -25.72 1.39 -20.48
N ASP A 439 -26.99 1.38 -20.08
CA ASP A 439 -27.44 2.06 -18.86
C ASP A 439 -26.74 1.48 -17.62
N PHE A 440 -26.48 0.17 -17.61
CA PHE A 440 -25.74 -0.49 -16.54
C PHE A 440 -24.30 0.03 -16.46
N ARG A 441 -23.63 0.24 -17.59
CA ARG A 441 -22.29 0.84 -17.65
C ARG A 441 -22.27 2.27 -17.09
N LEU A 442 -23.27 3.08 -17.42
CA LEU A 442 -23.37 4.46 -16.91
C LEU A 442 -23.68 4.48 -15.40
N GLU A 443 -24.54 3.59 -14.93
CA GLU A 443 -24.84 3.39 -13.52
C GLU A 443 -23.57 2.98 -12.75
N MET A 444 -22.83 2.00 -13.27
CA MET A 444 -21.57 1.54 -12.66
C MET A 444 -20.45 2.59 -12.75
N GLU A 445 -20.37 3.41 -13.80
CA GLU A 445 -19.46 4.57 -13.82
C GLU A 445 -19.75 5.56 -12.68
N GLY A 446 -21.02 5.68 -12.29
CA GLY A 446 -21.45 6.44 -11.11
C GLY A 446 -21.14 5.75 -9.78
N GLU A 447 -21.37 4.44 -9.68
CA GLU A 447 -21.18 3.67 -8.43
C GLU A 447 -19.71 3.38 -8.12
N TRP A 448 -18.92 2.97 -9.11
CA TRP A 448 -17.52 2.58 -8.94
C TRP A 448 -16.54 3.77 -9.02
N GLY A 449 -17.00 4.93 -9.50
CA GLY A 449 -16.17 6.12 -9.68
C GLY A 449 -15.09 5.93 -10.75
N ALA A 450 -14.08 6.82 -10.82
CA ALA A 450 -13.11 6.84 -11.92
C ALA A 450 -12.16 5.62 -11.98
N ASN A 451 -12.03 4.86 -10.90
CA ASN A 451 -11.08 3.75 -10.79
C ASN A 451 -11.69 2.39 -11.17
N GLY A 452 -13.02 2.31 -11.24
CA GLY A 452 -13.73 1.07 -11.53
C GLY A 452 -13.71 0.08 -10.36
N VAL A 453 -14.10 -1.16 -10.65
CA VAL A 453 -14.11 -2.22 -9.64
C VAL A 453 -12.72 -2.51 -9.13
N ASP A 454 -12.61 -2.58 -7.80
CA ASP A 454 -11.41 -3.03 -7.09
C ASP A 454 -11.01 -4.41 -7.63
N ARG A 455 -9.76 -4.53 -8.05
CA ARG A 455 -9.16 -5.76 -8.60
C ARG A 455 -8.11 -6.36 -7.68
N GLU A 456 -7.80 -5.71 -6.58
CA GLU A 456 -6.77 -6.12 -5.63
C GLU A 456 -7.38 -6.89 -4.45
N CYS A 457 -8.57 -6.49 -3.99
CA CYS A 457 -9.27 -7.19 -2.91
C CYS A 457 -10.45 -8.00 -3.43
N CYS A 458 -10.34 -9.34 -3.38
CA CYS A 458 -11.52 -10.20 -3.47
C CYS A 458 -12.21 -10.23 -2.10
N THR A 459 -13.43 -9.68 -2.01
CA THR A 459 -14.19 -9.60 -0.75
C THR A 459 -14.54 -10.99 -0.22
N ASN A 460 -14.03 -11.33 0.95
CA ASN A 460 -14.65 -12.30 1.85
C ASN A 460 -15.21 -11.54 3.07
N ARG A 461 -16.06 -10.53 2.82
CA ARG A 461 -16.76 -9.76 3.86
C ARG A 461 -18.26 -9.95 3.69
N ALA A 462 -18.85 -10.84 4.46
CA ALA A 462 -20.30 -10.93 4.66
C ALA A 462 -20.63 -10.52 6.12
N PHE A 463 -21.67 -9.71 6.30
CA PHE A 463 -22.14 -9.26 7.61
C PHE A 463 -23.52 -9.88 7.88
N PHE A 464 -23.72 -10.44 9.08
CA PHE A 464 -25.03 -10.89 9.53
C PHE A 464 -25.63 -9.83 10.48
N VAL A 465 -26.87 -9.40 10.22
CA VAL A 465 -27.61 -8.45 11.07
C VAL A 465 -28.98 -9.02 11.45
N ALA A 466 -29.47 -8.66 12.63
CA ALA A 466 -30.81 -9.03 13.06
C ALA A 466 -31.88 -8.37 12.18
N ARG A 467 -33.04 -9.03 12.04
CA ARG A 467 -34.17 -8.54 11.24
C ARG A 467 -34.65 -7.19 11.78
N GLY A 468 -34.55 -6.14 10.97
CA GLY A 468 -34.93 -4.77 11.33
C GLY A 468 -33.78 -3.81 11.67
N SER A 469 -32.52 -4.23 11.45
CA SER A 469 -31.33 -3.41 11.72
C SER A 469 -30.60 -2.96 10.45
N THR A 470 -29.94 -1.81 10.50
CA THR A 470 -29.06 -1.28 9.44
C THR A 470 -27.58 -1.35 9.85
N VAL A 471 -26.71 -1.65 8.89
CA VAL A 471 -25.24 -1.71 9.10
C VAL A 471 -24.69 -0.29 9.21
N PHE A 472 -23.86 -0.02 10.22
CA PHE A 472 -23.15 1.25 10.39
C PHE A 472 -21.65 1.08 10.09
N TRP A 473 -21.11 1.93 9.22
CA TRP A 473 -19.68 1.99 8.89
C TRP A 473 -18.95 2.85 9.92
N ASN A 474 -17.94 2.26 10.56
CA ASN A 474 -16.97 3.00 11.37
C ASN A 474 -15.70 3.14 10.54
N ASN A 475 -15.42 4.36 10.05
CA ASN A 475 -14.35 4.69 9.09
C ASN A 475 -12.94 4.69 9.70
N PHE A 476 -12.74 4.09 10.86
CA PHE A 476 -11.43 4.03 11.50
C PHE A 476 -10.47 2.96 10.90
N TYR A 477 -10.93 2.09 9.98
CA TYR A 477 -10.06 1.09 9.30
C TYR A 477 -10.51 0.72 7.87
N SER A 478 -11.18 1.62 7.15
CA SER A 478 -11.46 1.47 5.72
C SER A 478 -11.39 2.84 5.08
N GLY A 479 -10.47 3.00 4.13
CA GLY A 479 -10.25 4.24 3.40
C GLY A 479 -11.40 4.59 2.46
N GLU A 480 -12.51 5.05 3.01
CA GLU A 480 -13.55 5.78 2.28
C GLU A 480 -14.11 6.92 3.14
N THR A 481 -13.79 8.14 2.76
CA THR A 481 -14.60 9.32 3.08
C THR A 481 -15.74 9.40 2.07
N THR A 482 -16.98 9.21 2.53
CA THR A 482 -18.18 9.62 1.81
C THR A 482 -18.15 11.13 1.61
N SER A 483 -18.44 11.55 0.38
CA SER A 483 -18.39 12.94 -0.04
C SER A 483 -19.44 13.81 0.67
N MET A 484 -19.03 15.03 1.01
CA MET A 484 -19.92 16.18 0.92
C MET A 484 -19.25 17.28 0.11
N ALA A 485 -19.98 17.69 -0.92
CA ALA A 485 -19.89 18.94 -1.65
C ALA A 485 -18.65 19.21 -2.53
N GLN A 486 -18.94 19.27 -3.83
CA GLN A 486 -18.20 20.01 -4.86
C GLN A 486 -17.56 21.29 -4.30
N GLN A 487 -16.23 21.37 -4.32
CA GLN A 487 -15.50 22.56 -4.79
C GLN A 487 -14.16 22.12 -5.39
N ASN A 488 -14.00 22.41 -6.68
CA ASN A 488 -12.77 22.71 -7.40
C ASN A 488 -11.49 22.75 -6.53
N GLU A 489 -10.72 21.65 -6.43
CA GLU A 489 -9.37 21.69 -5.86
C GLU A 489 -8.32 21.51 -6.97
N GLN A 490 -7.78 22.66 -7.38
CA GLN A 490 -6.48 22.75 -8.04
C GLN A 490 -5.43 22.00 -7.22
N ASN A 491 -4.56 21.23 -7.88
CA ASN A 491 -3.31 20.66 -7.36
C ASN A 491 -2.69 21.59 -6.31
N THR A 492 -2.93 21.32 -5.02
CA THR A 492 -2.71 22.32 -3.98
C THR A 492 -1.27 22.24 -3.52
N TYR A 493 -0.44 23.07 -4.13
CA TYR A 493 0.82 23.57 -3.56
C TYR A 493 0.49 24.43 -2.33
N ILE A 494 0.72 23.91 -1.12
CA ILE A 494 0.18 24.49 0.15
C ILE A 494 1.12 25.51 0.82
N GLN A 495 2.42 25.59 0.45
CA GLN A 495 3.25 26.70 0.96
C GLN A 495 3.17 27.92 0.05
N GLY A 496 2.36 28.90 0.45
CA GLY A 496 2.17 30.13 -0.32
C GLY A 496 3.49 30.81 -0.69
N HIS A 497 3.55 31.34 -1.92
CA HIS A 497 4.63 32.21 -2.42
C HIS A 497 4.63 33.60 -1.74
N SER A 498 4.34 33.66 -0.44
CA SER A 498 4.50 34.91 0.30
C SER A 498 5.96 35.31 0.30
N ASN A 499 6.21 36.62 0.37
CA ASN A 499 7.56 37.18 0.36
C ASN A 499 8.45 36.56 1.46
N TYR A 500 7.86 36.05 2.54
CA TYR A 500 8.55 35.41 3.66
C TYR A 500 9.06 34.00 3.32
N THR A 501 8.24 33.18 2.65
CA THR A 501 8.65 31.84 2.18
C THR A 501 9.77 31.97 1.14
N LEU A 502 9.65 32.94 0.23
CA LEU A 502 10.65 33.18 -0.83
C LEU A 502 11.97 33.73 -0.29
N ALA A 503 11.95 34.57 0.75
CA ALA A 503 13.18 35.10 1.36
C ALA A 503 14.10 33.99 1.88
N THR A 504 13.55 32.90 2.39
CA THR A 504 14.35 31.73 2.83
C THR A 504 15.00 31.03 1.64
N HIS A 505 14.25 30.89 0.55
CA HIS A 505 14.74 30.21 -0.63
C HIS A 505 15.83 31.03 -1.33
N GLN A 506 15.74 32.36 -1.28
CA GLN A 506 16.70 33.31 -1.84
C GLN A 506 18.03 33.42 -1.07
N ALA A 507 18.04 33.04 0.21
CA ALA A 507 19.27 33.07 1.02
C ALA A 507 20.20 31.86 0.76
N ARG A 508 19.72 30.85 0.02
CA ARG A 508 20.44 29.59 -0.25
C ARG A 508 21.33 29.73 -1.48
N THR A 509 22.56 29.23 -1.40
CA THR A 509 23.51 29.18 -2.52
C THR A 509 23.95 27.75 -2.82
N ALA A 510 24.65 27.55 -3.94
CA ALA A 510 25.23 26.25 -4.27
C ALA A 510 26.24 25.79 -3.20
N GLU A 511 27.02 26.73 -2.66
CA GLU A 511 28.05 26.49 -1.63
C GLU A 511 27.46 26.13 -0.27
N SER A 512 26.29 26.65 0.08
CA SER A 512 25.65 26.36 1.37
C SER A 512 24.77 25.12 1.33
N ASP A 513 24.04 24.91 0.22
CA ASP A 513 22.98 23.90 0.16
C ASP A 513 23.32 22.72 -0.74
N ALA A 514 24.20 22.89 -1.73
CA ALA A 514 24.65 21.81 -2.62
C ALA A 514 26.12 21.41 -2.37
N ALA A 515 26.75 21.86 -1.28
CA ALA A 515 28.16 21.66 -0.97
C ALA A 515 28.64 20.21 -1.12
N PHE A 516 27.81 19.25 -0.70
CA PHE A 516 28.08 17.82 -0.77
C PHE A 516 28.10 17.26 -2.20
N LEU A 517 27.44 17.94 -3.14
CA LEU A 517 27.39 17.62 -4.57
C LEU A 517 28.54 18.28 -5.35
N LEU A 518 28.94 19.51 -5.00
CA LEU A 518 29.91 20.31 -5.79
C LEU A 518 31.20 19.56 -6.19
N PRO A 519 31.85 18.75 -5.32
CA PRO A 519 33.05 18.02 -5.68
C PRO A 519 32.85 16.96 -6.77
N HIS A 520 31.59 16.61 -7.06
CA HIS A 520 31.22 15.58 -8.04
C HIS A 520 30.79 16.17 -9.38
N ILE A 521 30.57 17.48 -9.47
CA ILE A 521 30.19 18.17 -10.70
C ILE A 521 31.42 18.36 -11.59
N LYS A 522 31.31 17.96 -12.85
CA LYS A 522 32.28 18.26 -13.91
C LYS A 522 31.84 19.51 -14.65
N LYS A 523 32.82 20.23 -15.21
CA LYS A 523 32.58 21.43 -16.01
C LYS A 523 31.59 21.22 -17.15
N THR A 524 31.60 20.04 -17.75
CA THR A 524 30.77 19.67 -18.92
C THR A 524 29.39 19.12 -18.55
N ASP A 525 29.08 18.98 -17.27
CA ASP A 525 27.87 18.29 -16.84
C ASP A 525 26.60 19.06 -17.26
N HIS A 526 25.60 18.28 -17.68
CA HIS A 526 24.26 18.76 -17.87
C HIS A 526 23.44 18.52 -16.60
N ILE A 527 23.06 19.60 -15.92
CA ILE A 527 22.41 19.56 -14.62
C ILE A 527 20.93 19.94 -14.74
N ILE A 528 20.03 19.23 -14.06
CA ILE A 528 18.67 19.68 -13.79
C ILE A 528 18.44 19.85 -12.29
N ASP A 529 17.89 21.00 -11.90
CA ASP A 529 17.46 21.34 -10.55
C ASP A 529 15.92 21.32 -10.51
N ILE A 530 15.35 20.31 -9.85
CA ILE A 530 13.89 20.07 -9.80
C ILE A 530 13.35 20.67 -8.50
N GLY A 531 12.38 21.58 -8.63
CA GLY A 531 11.96 22.45 -7.54
C GLY A 531 12.95 23.61 -7.33
N CYS A 532 13.42 24.22 -8.43
CA CYS A 532 14.50 25.20 -8.40
C CYS A 532 14.15 26.50 -7.63
N GLY A 533 12.86 26.75 -7.39
CA GLY A 533 12.39 27.93 -6.69
C GLY A 533 12.93 29.22 -7.33
N PRO A 534 13.40 30.21 -6.53
CA PRO A 534 13.89 31.49 -7.04
C PRO A 534 15.23 31.39 -7.79
N GLY A 535 15.76 30.18 -8.01
CA GLY A 535 16.89 29.94 -8.91
C GLY A 535 18.26 30.32 -8.37
N THR A 536 18.41 30.64 -7.08
CA THR A 536 19.70 31.04 -6.49
C THR A 536 20.72 29.91 -6.50
N ILE A 537 20.31 28.70 -6.10
CA ILE A 537 21.17 27.51 -6.17
C ILE A 537 21.45 27.14 -7.63
N THR A 538 20.40 27.09 -8.46
CA THR A 538 20.50 26.76 -9.90
C THR A 538 21.48 27.67 -10.64
N THR A 539 21.41 28.98 -10.36
CA THR A 539 22.31 29.97 -10.96
C THR A 539 23.75 29.77 -10.48
N GLY A 540 23.95 29.46 -9.19
CA GLY A 540 25.29 29.16 -8.65
C GLY A 540 25.89 27.87 -9.19
N LEU A 541 25.08 26.84 -9.46
CA LEU A 541 25.55 25.58 -10.06
C LEU A 541 26.18 25.77 -11.45
N ALA A 542 25.83 26.84 -12.15
CA ALA A 542 26.42 27.18 -13.46
C ALA A 542 27.92 27.50 -13.38
N GLU A 543 28.41 27.99 -12.23
CA GLU A 543 29.85 28.22 -12.01
C GLU A 543 30.65 26.91 -12.02
N TYR A 544 30.03 25.81 -11.58
CA TYR A 544 30.64 24.48 -11.52
C TYR A 544 30.48 23.73 -12.85
N ALA A 545 29.36 23.92 -13.54
CA ALA A 545 29.08 23.39 -14.88
C ALA A 545 29.42 24.41 -15.99
N SER A 546 30.58 25.05 -15.89
CA SER A 546 30.97 26.20 -16.73
C SER A 546 31.04 25.93 -18.25
N GLU A 547 31.18 24.66 -18.63
CA GLU A 547 31.22 24.19 -20.03
C GLU A 547 29.96 23.40 -20.43
N GLY A 548 29.08 23.13 -19.47
CA GLY A 548 27.84 22.37 -19.62
C GLY A 548 26.62 23.28 -19.70
N ARG A 549 25.52 22.86 -19.07
CA ARG A 549 24.30 23.67 -18.95
C ARG A 549 23.49 23.26 -17.72
N VAL A 550 22.73 24.19 -17.16
CA VAL A 550 21.88 23.98 -15.98
C VAL A 550 20.44 24.34 -16.33
N VAL A 551 19.51 23.45 -16.01
CA VAL A 551 18.07 23.64 -16.19
C VAL A 551 17.41 23.70 -14.81
N GLY A 552 16.74 24.79 -14.48
CA GLY A 552 15.86 24.87 -13.32
C GLY A 552 14.41 24.59 -13.71
N VAL A 553 13.75 23.66 -13.01
CA VAL A 553 12.33 23.34 -13.20
C VAL A 553 11.56 23.65 -11.92
N ASP A 554 10.44 24.36 -12.05
CA ASP A 554 9.50 24.60 -10.95
C ASP A 554 8.07 24.60 -11.47
N ILE A 555 7.10 24.26 -10.62
CA ILE A 555 5.67 24.28 -10.99
C ILE A 555 5.11 25.71 -11.03
N SER A 556 5.78 26.67 -10.40
CA SER A 556 5.28 28.04 -10.25
C SER A 556 5.88 29.00 -11.27
N ALA A 557 5.07 29.40 -12.25
CA ALA A 557 5.42 30.43 -13.23
C ALA A 557 5.89 31.74 -12.59
N ASP A 558 5.26 32.18 -11.49
CA ASP A 558 5.60 33.42 -10.78
C ASP A 558 7.00 33.35 -10.12
N VAL A 559 7.36 32.18 -9.59
CA VAL A 559 8.68 31.97 -8.99
C VAL A 559 9.76 31.89 -10.07
N LEU A 560 9.45 31.25 -11.20
CA LEU A 560 10.36 31.19 -12.35
C LEU A 560 10.64 32.58 -12.94
N GLN A 561 9.69 33.52 -12.89
CA GLN A 561 9.97 34.91 -13.28
C GLN A 561 11.05 35.54 -12.40
N LYS A 562 11.05 35.27 -11.09
CA LYS A 562 12.08 35.73 -10.16
C LYS A 562 13.43 35.06 -10.43
N ALA A 563 13.43 33.77 -10.73
CA ALA A 563 14.62 33.03 -11.12
C ALA A 563 15.27 33.58 -12.40
N LYS A 564 14.45 33.86 -13.42
CA LYS A 564 14.89 34.50 -14.67
C LYS A 564 15.44 35.91 -14.42
N ALA A 565 14.79 36.70 -13.57
CA ALA A 565 15.28 38.03 -13.22
C ALA A 565 16.62 37.98 -12.46
N LEU A 566 16.81 37.01 -11.56
CA LEU A 566 18.07 36.81 -10.86
C LEU A 566 19.21 36.44 -11.83
N ALA A 567 19.00 35.44 -12.69
CA ALA A 567 20.02 35.03 -13.67
C ALA A 567 20.40 36.17 -14.63
N ALA A 568 19.43 37.02 -15.00
CA ALA A 568 19.70 38.23 -15.77
C ALA A 568 20.55 39.25 -14.98
N GLN A 569 20.29 39.43 -13.68
CA GLN A 569 21.08 40.33 -12.83
C GLN A 569 22.51 39.84 -12.60
N THR A 570 22.72 38.54 -12.54
CA THR A 570 24.05 37.91 -12.37
C THR A 570 24.79 37.73 -13.70
N ASN A 571 24.21 38.15 -14.82
CA ASN A 571 24.77 38.05 -16.18
C ASN A 571 25.15 36.61 -16.59
N VAL A 572 24.42 35.60 -16.11
CA VAL A 572 24.66 34.22 -16.50
C VAL A 572 24.11 33.97 -17.91
N PRO A 573 24.83 33.29 -18.82
CA PRO A 573 24.35 33.02 -20.17
C PRO A 573 23.04 32.23 -20.15
N THR A 574 22.13 32.49 -21.09
CA THR A 574 20.92 31.69 -21.29
C THR A 574 21.04 30.70 -22.44
N GLN A 575 22.17 30.72 -23.16
CA GLN A 575 22.49 29.85 -24.28
C GLN A 575 24.00 29.57 -24.30
N GLY A 576 24.38 28.43 -24.88
CA GLY A 576 25.80 28.02 -24.98
C GLY A 576 26.36 27.44 -23.67
N PRO A 577 27.69 27.25 -23.59
CA PRO A 577 28.35 26.66 -22.43
C PRO A 577 28.15 27.51 -21.16
N GLY A 578 27.88 26.86 -20.03
CA GLY A 578 27.61 27.50 -18.74
C GLY A 578 26.23 28.18 -18.67
N SER A 579 25.30 27.82 -19.58
CA SER A 579 23.99 28.45 -19.62
C SER A 579 23.05 27.98 -18.52
N VAL A 580 22.17 28.88 -18.08
CA VAL A 580 21.07 28.60 -17.16
C VAL A 580 19.74 28.91 -17.85
N VAL A 581 18.84 27.93 -17.83
CA VAL A 581 17.46 28.10 -18.32
C VAL A 581 16.47 27.68 -17.25
N PHE A 582 15.31 28.34 -17.22
CA PHE A 582 14.25 28.11 -16.24
C PHE A 582 12.94 27.79 -16.95
N GLU A 583 12.37 26.63 -16.63
CA GLU A 583 11.22 26.06 -17.30
C GLU A 583 10.13 25.67 -16.30
N GLU A 584 8.88 25.80 -16.73
CA GLU A 584 7.74 25.34 -15.96
C GLU A 584 7.57 23.84 -16.17
N GLY A 585 7.43 23.09 -15.08
CA GLY A 585 7.25 21.65 -15.16
C GLY A 585 6.89 21.03 -13.82
N ASN A 586 6.10 19.96 -13.90
CA ASN A 586 5.71 19.16 -12.75
C ASN A 586 6.35 17.77 -12.87
N VAL A 587 7.29 17.44 -11.98
CA VAL A 587 7.96 16.13 -11.99
C VAL A 587 6.99 14.96 -11.82
N LEU A 588 5.82 15.18 -11.21
CA LEU A 588 4.77 14.17 -11.04
C LEU A 588 3.97 13.90 -12.32
N GLU A 589 3.98 14.83 -13.28
CA GLU A 589 3.31 14.69 -14.58
C GLU A 589 4.27 14.20 -15.68
N GLY A 590 5.55 14.02 -15.33
CA GLY A 590 6.62 13.71 -16.26
C GLY A 590 7.27 14.98 -16.84
N LEU A 591 8.59 14.94 -16.96
CA LEU A 591 9.38 16.00 -17.57
C LEU A 591 9.45 15.79 -19.09
N THR A 592 9.42 16.87 -19.85
CA THR A 592 9.48 16.86 -21.33
C THR A 592 10.82 16.41 -21.91
N TYR A 593 11.77 16.02 -21.05
CA TYR A 593 13.10 15.58 -21.42
C TYR A 593 13.12 14.09 -21.80
N PRO A 594 13.89 13.68 -22.82
CA PRO A 594 14.13 12.27 -23.11
C PRO A 594 14.82 11.53 -21.96
N ASP A 595 14.79 10.21 -22.02
CA ASP A 595 15.54 9.35 -21.13
C ASP A 595 17.04 9.65 -21.21
N ASN A 596 17.76 9.50 -20.09
CA ASN A 596 19.22 9.63 -20.05
C ASN A 596 19.75 10.97 -20.60
N THR A 597 19.12 12.08 -20.21
CA THR A 597 19.43 13.43 -20.70
C THR A 597 20.43 14.18 -19.80
N PHE A 598 20.36 13.99 -18.48
CA PHE A 598 21.13 14.77 -17.51
C PHE A 598 22.25 13.95 -16.88
N ASP A 599 23.40 14.58 -16.65
CA ASP A 599 24.54 13.99 -15.93
C ASP A 599 24.31 14.10 -14.41
N VAL A 600 23.64 15.17 -13.97
CA VAL A 600 23.31 15.42 -12.56
C VAL A 600 21.85 15.87 -12.43
N VAL A 601 21.13 15.30 -11.47
CA VAL A 601 19.82 15.78 -11.01
C VAL A 601 19.97 16.25 -9.57
N TYR A 602 19.54 17.46 -9.28
CA TYR A 602 19.56 18.04 -7.93
C TYR A 602 18.14 18.37 -7.46
N CYS A 603 17.85 18.09 -6.19
CA CYS A 603 16.58 18.42 -5.54
C CYS A 603 16.85 18.96 -4.13
N SER A 604 16.42 20.20 -3.86
CA SER A 604 16.61 20.84 -2.55
C SER A 604 15.28 21.18 -1.89
N HIS A 605 14.97 20.48 -0.80
CA HIS A 605 13.73 20.57 -0.03
C HIS A 605 12.47 20.28 -0.87
N LEU A 606 12.58 19.47 -1.93
CA LEU A 606 11.47 19.14 -2.82
C LEU A 606 10.53 18.11 -2.19
N PHE A 607 11.07 17.03 -1.62
CA PHE A 607 10.29 15.84 -1.32
C PHE A 607 9.36 16.02 -0.12
N GLY A 608 9.70 16.92 0.80
CA GLY A 608 8.78 17.36 1.86
C GLY A 608 7.49 18.01 1.35
N HIS A 609 7.45 18.44 0.08
CA HIS A 609 6.26 19.02 -0.55
C HIS A 609 5.40 18.02 -1.31
N LEU A 610 5.83 16.76 -1.45
CA LEU A 610 5.14 15.72 -2.22
C LEU A 610 4.19 14.86 -1.35
N LEU A 611 3.56 15.45 -0.34
CA LEU A 611 2.72 14.77 0.66
C LEU A 611 1.21 15.09 0.49
N PRO A 612 0.27 14.20 0.87
CA PRO A 612 0.40 13.10 1.84
C PRO A 612 0.48 11.68 1.25
N SER A 613 0.41 11.51 -0.07
CA SER A 613 0.45 10.15 -0.65
C SER A 613 1.87 9.57 -0.56
N PRO A 614 2.05 8.38 0.05
CA PRO A 614 3.36 7.75 0.19
C PRO A 614 4.01 7.36 -1.15
N ASP A 615 3.24 7.36 -2.24
CA ASP A 615 3.71 6.99 -3.58
C ASP A 615 4.27 8.17 -4.39
N MET A 616 3.95 9.42 -4.02
CA MET A 616 4.37 10.60 -4.77
C MET A 616 5.90 10.82 -4.79
N PRO A 617 6.64 10.66 -3.68
CA PRO A 617 8.11 10.65 -3.72
C PRO A 617 8.67 9.56 -4.63
N LEU A 618 8.01 8.40 -4.71
CA LEU A 618 8.45 7.29 -5.56
C LEU A 618 8.23 7.59 -7.05
N LEU A 619 7.11 8.22 -7.41
CA LEU A 619 6.82 8.69 -8.77
C LEU A 619 7.86 9.72 -9.22
N ALA A 620 8.13 10.73 -8.39
CA ALA A 620 9.14 11.74 -8.67
C ALA A 620 10.54 11.12 -8.85
N LEU A 621 10.94 10.19 -7.97
CA LEU A 621 12.23 9.49 -8.07
C LEU A 621 12.32 8.58 -9.31
N THR A 622 11.21 7.99 -9.74
CA THR A 622 11.14 7.17 -10.97
C THR A 622 11.41 8.05 -12.20
N GLU A 623 10.77 9.22 -12.25
CA GLU A 623 10.98 10.19 -13.32
C GLU A 623 12.40 10.78 -13.31
N ILE A 624 12.91 11.12 -12.13
CA ILE A 624 14.32 11.54 -11.93
C ILE A 624 15.27 10.48 -12.46
N ARG A 625 15.04 9.21 -12.12
CA ARG A 625 15.88 8.11 -12.59
C ARG A 625 15.77 7.93 -14.11
N ARG A 626 14.61 8.17 -14.74
CA ARG A 626 14.44 8.10 -16.19
C ARG A 626 15.31 9.12 -16.92
N VAL A 627 15.24 10.39 -16.52
CA VAL A 627 15.98 11.48 -17.18
C VAL A 627 17.47 11.49 -16.85
N LEU A 628 17.90 10.83 -15.78
CA LEU A 628 19.31 10.70 -15.41
C LEU A 628 20.04 9.71 -16.32
N LYS A 629 21.25 10.05 -16.79
CA LYS A 629 22.11 9.16 -17.58
C LYS A 629 22.62 7.97 -16.77
N PRO A 630 22.96 6.82 -17.40
CA PRO A 630 23.76 5.79 -16.74
C PRO A 630 25.10 6.38 -16.31
N GLY A 631 25.49 6.16 -15.05
CA GLY A 631 26.64 6.77 -14.41
C GLY A 631 26.41 8.19 -13.87
N GLY A 632 25.22 8.77 -14.10
CA GLY A 632 24.84 10.08 -13.58
C GLY A 632 24.48 10.05 -12.09
N ILE A 633 24.42 11.23 -11.48
CA ILE A 633 24.20 11.43 -10.05
C ILE A 633 22.84 12.07 -9.79
N VAL A 634 22.04 11.50 -8.89
CA VAL A 634 20.96 12.24 -8.21
C VAL A 634 21.45 12.68 -6.84
N ALA A 635 21.22 13.95 -6.52
CA ALA A 635 21.57 14.57 -5.25
C ALA A 635 20.33 15.19 -4.62
N THR A 636 19.97 14.77 -3.41
CA THR A 636 18.79 15.28 -2.69
C THR A 636 19.20 15.87 -1.35
N ARG A 637 18.59 16.98 -0.96
CA ARG A 637 18.73 17.58 0.38
C ARG A 637 17.37 17.93 0.94
N ASP A 638 16.93 17.25 1.99
CA ASP A 638 15.62 17.51 2.61
C ASP A 638 15.74 17.63 4.14
N ALA A 639 14.91 18.48 4.73
CA ALA A 639 14.89 18.68 6.18
C ALA A 639 14.37 17.43 6.89
N ALA A 640 15.14 16.94 7.85
CA ALA A 640 14.78 15.79 8.69
C ALA A 640 14.26 16.23 10.06
N ASP A 641 14.90 17.23 10.68
CA ASP A 641 14.50 17.70 12.01
C ASP A 641 14.93 19.16 12.26
N GLN A 642 14.34 19.79 13.27
CA GLN A 642 14.64 21.16 13.68
C GLN A 642 14.73 21.27 15.20
N HIS A 643 15.52 22.22 15.69
CA HIS A 643 15.69 22.47 17.11
C HIS A 643 15.88 23.95 17.42
N PHE A 644 15.21 24.44 18.46
CA PHE A 644 15.41 25.75 19.04
C PHE A 644 16.02 25.66 20.45
N TYR A 645 17.12 26.37 20.65
CA TYR A 645 17.71 26.64 21.96
C TYR A 645 17.38 28.09 22.41
N PRO A 646 17.06 28.31 23.70
CA PRO A 646 16.92 27.31 24.75
C PRO A 646 15.58 26.55 24.63
N ARG A 647 15.55 25.29 25.10
CA ARG A 647 14.32 24.47 25.13
C ARG A 647 13.18 25.12 25.92
N SER A 648 13.51 25.97 26.89
CA SER A 648 12.53 26.75 27.67
C SER A 648 11.74 27.76 26.83
N SER A 649 12.17 28.07 25.61
CA SER A 649 11.38 28.87 24.66
C SER A 649 10.07 28.17 24.25
N GLY A 650 10.01 26.83 24.37
CA GLY A 650 8.86 26.04 23.94
C GLY A 650 8.74 25.87 22.42
N LEU A 651 9.68 26.39 21.63
CA LEU A 651 9.61 26.39 20.16
C LEU A 651 9.79 25.01 19.52
N ASP A 652 10.47 24.06 20.17
CA ASP A 652 10.45 22.66 19.72
C ASP A 652 9.00 22.12 19.67
N ARG A 653 8.17 22.49 20.65
CA ARG A 653 6.74 22.11 20.67
C ARG A 653 5.90 23.01 19.77
N LEU A 654 6.02 24.31 19.93
CA LEU A 654 5.16 25.31 19.27
C LEU A 654 5.46 25.49 17.78
N TRP A 655 6.72 25.35 17.37
CA TRP A 655 7.13 25.47 15.98
C TRP A 655 7.41 24.13 15.33
N VAL A 656 8.34 23.33 15.87
CA VAL A 656 8.84 22.13 15.17
C VAL A 656 7.74 21.07 15.05
N GLN A 657 7.05 20.74 16.14
CA GLN A 657 5.97 19.75 16.10
C GLN A 657 4.77 20.23 15.27
N ASN A 658 4.38 21.50 15.39
CA ASN A 658 3.31 22.08 14.58
C ASN A 658 3.65 22.14 13.09
N PHE A 659 4.90 22.45 12.74
CA PHE A 659 5.38 22.39 11.37
C PHE A 659 5.29 20.96 10.81
N GLN A 660 5.73 19.96 11.58
CA GLN A 660 5.63 18.54 11.19
C GLN A 660 4.16 18.11 11.03
N ARG A 661 3.28 18.56 11.92
CA ARG A 661 1.84 18.29 11.85
C ARG A 661 1.20 18.94 10.62
N ALA A 662 1.58 20.17 10.30
CA ALA A 662 1.15 20.84 9.07
C ALA A 662 1.66 20.12 7.81
N ALA A 663 2.94 19.73 7.79
CA ALA A 663 3.55 19.01 6.66
C ALA A 663 2.92 17.63 6.42
N SER A 664 2.50 16.94 7.48
CA SER A 664 1.81 15.64 7.43
C SER A 664 0.29 15.76 7.25
N LYS A 665 -0.25 16.98 7.06
CA LYS A 665 -1.69 17.27 7.02
C LYS A 665 -2.46 16.68 8.22
N GLY A 666 -1.85 16.70 9.39
CA GLY A 666 -2.43 16.19 10.63
C GLY A 666 -2.36 14.67 10.82
N ALA A 667 -1.72 13.92 9.90
CA ALA A 667 -1.47 12.50 10.09
C ALA A 667 -0.49 12.25 11.26
N LEU A 668 -0.81 11.28 12.10
CA LEU A 668 0.00 10.93 13.27
C LEU A 668 1.02 9.87 12.88
N ASP A 669 2.21 9.93 13.49
CA ASP A 669 3.32 8.98 13.33
C ASP A 669 3.88 8.85 11.89
N THR A 670 3.84 9.92 11.07
CA THR A 670 4.50 9.92 9.76
C THR A 670 5.99 10.26 9.90
N GLU A 671 6.88 9.37 9.47
CA GLU A 671 8.30 9.66 9.36
C GLU A 671 8.56 10.74 8.29
N PRO A 672 9.45 11.72 8.54
CA PRO A 672 9.86 12.68 7.51
C PRO A 672 10.37 11.97 6.26
N VAL A 673 9.99 12.48 5.07
CA VAL A 673 10.42 11.88 3.78
C VAL A 673 11.96 11.83 3.67
N ALA A 674 12.64 12.82 4.25
CA ALA A 674 14.10 12.85 4.37
C ALA A 674 14.68 11.57 5.02
N SER A 675 14.01 11.04 6.06
CA SER A 675 14.42 9.84 6.80
C SER A 675 14.19 8.55 6.01
N THR A 676 13.15 8.52 5.18
CA THR A 676 12.78 7.33 4.38
C THR A 676 13.44 7.29 2.99
N MET A 677 14.13 8.37 2.60
CA MET A 677 14.79 8.53 1.30
C MET A 677 15.71 7.36 0.87
N PRO A 678 16.53 6.75 1.75
CA PRO A 678 17.34 5.60 1.36
C PRO A 678 16.51 4.40 0.89
N ALA A 679 15.37 4.14 1.53
CA ALA A 679 14.45 3.07 1.13
C ALA A 679 13.77 3.39 -0.21
N LEU A 680 13.40 4.66 -0.42
CA LEU A 680 12.80 5.12 -1.68
C LEU A 680 13.77 5.01 -2.86
N LEU A 681 15.03 5.43 -2.69
CA LEU A 681 16.07 5.28 -3.70
C LEU A 681 16.30 3.80 -4.06
N ARG A 682 16.31 2.89 -3.07
CA ARG A 682 16.42 1.44 -3.33
C ARG A 682 15.22 0.92 -4.12
N ARG A 683 13.99 1.34 -3.79
CA ARG A 683 12.76 0.91 -4.47
C ARG A 683 12.71 1.30 -5.95
N VAL A 684 13.24 2.46 -6.33
CA VAL A 684 13.33 2.87 -7.75
C VAL A 684 14.53 2.26 -8.48
N GLY A 685 15.33 1.41 -7.82
CA GLY A 685 16.41 0.65 -8.44
C GLY A 685 17.78 1.31 -8.41
N PHE A 686 18.05 2.24 -7.48
CA PHE A 686 19.43 2.61 -7.16
C PHE A 686 20.10 1.49 -6.35
N ASP A 687 21.34 1.16 -6.69
CA ASP A 687 22.12 0.10 -6.05
C ASP A 687 22.68 0.58 -4.70
N ALA A 688 21.81 0.58 -3.70
CA ALA A 688 22.13 1.03 -2.34
C ALA A 688 23.16 0.15 -1.64
N ASP A 689 23.23 -1.13 -1.99
CA ASP A 689 24.05 -2.13 -1.31
C ASP A 689 25.43 -2.31 -1.99
N GLY A 690 25.56 -1.91 -3.26
CA GLY A 690 26.82 -1.87 -4.03
C GLY A 690 27.67 -0.60 -3.82
N GLY A 691 27.35 0.24 -2.84
CA GLY A 691 28.11 1.47 -2.54
C GLY A 691 27.84 2.65 -3.47
N LYS A 692 26.76 2.58 -4.28
CA LYS A 692 26.32 3.65 -5.19
C LYS A 692 25.25 4.55 -4.57
N VAL A 693 25.02 4.46 -3.26
CA VAL A 693 24.22 5.42 -2.51
C VAL A 693 25.05 5.86 -1.31
N ARG A 694 25.21 7.17 -1.15
CA ARG A 694 25.95 7.78 -0.04
C ARG A 694 24.99 8.64 0.77
N ILE A 695 24.83 8.27 2.04
CA ILE A 695 24.00 8.97 3.01
C ILE A 695 24.89 9.94 3.78
N GLY A 696 24.50 11.20 3.79
CA GLY A 696 25.16 12.28 4.52
C GLY A 696 24.15 13.13 5.28
N ALA A 697 24.67 14.10 6.02
CA ALA A 697 23.87 15.06 6.75
C ALA A 697 24.54 16.43 6.72
N GLY A 698 23.73 17.47 6.55
CA GLY A 698 24.11 18.87 6.65
C GLY A 698 23.28 19.59 7.71
N THR A 699 23.77 20.72 8.17
CA THR A 699 23.06 21.53 9.19
C THR A 699 22.95 22.98 8.75
N THR A 700 21.77 23.56 8.94
CA THR A 700 21.58 25.02 8.84
C THR A 700 21.46 25.58 10.25
N VAL A 701 22.28 26.57 10.61
CA VAL A 701 22.31 27.15 11.96
C VAL A 701 22.10 28.66 11.91
N TYR A 702 21.20 29.16 12.77
CA TYR A 702 20.98 30.60 12.99
C TYR A 702 21.20 30.93 14.46
N ALA A 703 22.26 31.67 14.78
CA ALA A 703 22.64 32.01 16.17
C ALA A 703 22.84 33.52 16.40
N GLY A 704 23.22 34.27 15.37
CA GLY A 704 23.44 35.71 15.47
C GLY A 704 22.12 36.49 15.59
N LEU A 705 22.14 37.64 16.28
CA LEU A 705 20.97 38.49 16.50
C LEU A 705 20.21 38.79 15.19
N GLU A 706 20.92 39.22 14.15
CA GLU A 706 20.33 39.55 12.85
C GLU A 706 19.66 38.32 12.21
N THR A 707 20.31 37.15 12.25
CA THR A 707 19.75 35.92 11.71
C THR A 707 18.56 35.40 12.51
N ARG A 708 18.56 35.59 13.83
CA ARG A 708 17.42 35.24 14.71
C ARG A 708 16.24 36.16 14.45
N LYS A 709 16.47 37.48 14.37
CA LYS A 709 15.43 38.46 14.04
C LYS A 709 14.86 38.24 12.65
N TRP A 710 15.70 37.88 11.69
CA TRP A 710 15.24 37.51 10.35
C TRP A 710 14.36 36.26 10.38
N LEU A 711 14.76 35.20 11.10
CA LEU A 711 13.97 33.98 11.22
C LEU A 711 12.63 34.24 11.94
N ALA A 712 12.63 35.12 12.94
CA ALA A 712 11.42 35.54 13.62
C ALA A 712 10.49 36.38 12.75
N TRP A 713 11.02 37.37 12.03
CA TRP A 713 10.25 38.14 11.05
C TRP A 713 9.59 37.24 10.00
N ARG A 714 10.33 36.22 9.52
CA ARG A 714 9.80 35.22 8.60
C ARG A 714 8.63 34.45 9.22
N ALA A 715 8.82 33.89 10.42
CA ALA A 715 7.78 33.17 11.15
C ALA A 715 6.52 34.02 11.34
N THR A 716 6.69 35.28 11.75
CA THR A 716 5.59 36.25 11.92
C THR A 716 4.86 36.52 10.61
N GLY A 717 5.58 36.59 9.49
CA GLY A 717 4.98 36.76 8.17
C GLY A 717 4.19 35.53 7.71
N GLN A 718 4.75 34.33 7.89
CA GLN A 718 4.13 33.06 7.45
C GLN A 718 2.90 32.69 8.29
N LEU A 719 2.91 33.01 9.58
CA LEU A 719 1.81 32.75 10.52
C LEU A 719 0.85 33.94 10.66
N LYS A 720 0.81 34.83 9.66
CA LYS A 720 -0.16 35.93 9.61
C LYS A 720 -1.45 35.47 8.95
N GLN A 721 -2.59 35.87 9.51
CA GLN A 721 -3.90 35.60 8.93
C GLN A 721 -3.96 36.07 7.46
N GLY A 722 -4.38 35.15 6.58
CA GLY A 722 -4.42 35.36 5.12
C GLY A 722 -3.23 34.79 4.36
N ASP A 723 -2.17 34.32 5.02
CA ASP A 723 -1.10 33.55 4.39
C ASP A 723 -1.53 32.08 4.22
N LYS A 724 -1.13 31.42 3.12
CA LYS A 724 -1.43 29.99 2.90
C LYS A 724 -0.74 29.10 3.93
N PHE A 725 0.41 29.51 4.44
CA PHE A 725 1.11 28.78 5.49
C PHE A 725 0.34 28.83 6.82
N TYR A 726 -0.21 29.99 7.19
CA TYR A 726 -1.16 30.11 8.30
C TYR A 726 -2.37 29.19 8.11
N GLN A 727 -2.97 29.20 6.91
CA GLN A 727 -4.11 28.32 6.61
C GLN A 727 -3.73 26.83 6.73
N SER A 728 -2.55 26.43 6.27
CA SER A 728 -2.08 25.04 6.38
C SER A 728 -1.95 24.55 7.82
N TRP A 729 -1.65 25.45 8.76
CA TRP A 729 -1.61 25.11 10.18
C TRP A 729 -3.02 24.88 10.72
N LEU A 730 -3.98 25.75 10.36
CA LEU A 730 -5.38 25.57 10.71
C LEU A 730 -5.96 24.27 10.13
N ASP A 731 -5.64 23.95 8.88
CA ASP A 731 -6.11 22.74 8.20
C ASP A 731 -5.57 21.46 8.87
N ALA A 732 -4.38 21.54 9.47
CA ALA A 732 -3.81 20.48 10.31
C ALA A 732 -4.34 20.49 11.75
N GLY A 733 -5.39 21.26 12.03
CA GLY A 733 -6.09 21.41 13.29
C GLY A 733 -5.38 22.29 14.32
N ILE A 734 -4.30 23.01 13.94
CA ILE A 734 -3.54 23.84 14.88
C ILE A 734 -4.39 25.08 15.15
N THR A 735 -4.67 25.33 16.43
CA THR A 735 -5.58 26.40 16.82
C THR A 735 -4.97 27.78 16.62
N GLU A 736 -5.81 28.80 16.44
CA GLU A 736 -5.34 30.19 16.39
C GLU A 736 -4.58 30.57 17.68
N ASP A 737 -5.01 30.05 18.83
CA ASP A 737 -4.32 30.23 20.11
C ASP A 737 -2.90 29.64 20.11
N GLU A 738 -2.72 28.44 19.56
CA GLU A 738 -1.39 27.83 19.38
C GLU A 738 -0.51 28.66 18.44
N ILE A 739 -1.08 29.21 17.37
CA ILE A 739 -0.36 30.09 16.44
C ILE A 739 0.08 31.38 17.15
N GLN A 740 -0.80 32.01 17.93
CA GLN A 740 -0.46 33.21 18.70
C GLN A 740 0.62 32.93 19.75
N GLN A 741 0.53 31.79 20.46
CA GLN A 741 1.58 31.37 21.39
C GLN A 741 2.92 31.15 20.68
N THR A 742 2.90 30.58 19.48
CA THR A 742 4.09 30.37 18.65
C THR A 742 4.73 31.70 18.27
N LEU A 743 3.93 32.67 17.80
CA LEU A 743 4.41 34.01 17.43
C LEU A 743 5.10 34.72 18.61
N LEU A 744 4.45 34.73 19.78
CA LEU A 744 5.01 35.32 21.00
C LEU A 744 6.32 34.65 21.43
N ALA A 745 6.38 33.32 21.33
CA ALA A 745 7.58 32.54 21.66
C ALA A 745 8.72 32.83 20.69
N VAL A 746 8.44 32.96 19.40
CA VAL A 746 9.42 33.27 18.36
C VAL A 746 9.98 34.69 18.54
N GLU A 747 9.14 35.69 18.81
CA GLU A 747 9.59 37.06 19.07
C GLU A 747 10.50 37.12 20.29
N LYS A 748 10.10 36.48 21.40
CA LYS A 748 10.93 36.43 22.62
C LYS A 748 12.26 35.69 22.39
N TRP A 749 12.23 34.59 21.64
CA TRP A 749 13.43 33.84 21.29
C TRP A 749 14.39 34.69 20.43
N ALA A 750 13.84 35.50 19.52
CA ALA A 750 14.63 36.37 18.64
C ALA A 750 15.52 37.36 19.40
N ASP A 751 15.08 37.83 20.57
CA ASP A 751 15.81 38.78 21.41
C ASP A 751 16.65 38.11 22.52
N THR A 752 16.61 36.78 22.66
CA THR A 752 17.36 36.05 23.70
C THR A 752 18.84 35.91 23.29
N GLU A 753 19.78 36.45 24.07
CA GLU A 753 21.19 36.65 23.65
C GLU A 753 21.91 35.36 23.20
N ASP A 754 21.73 34.26 23.91
CA ASP A 754 22.39 32.96 23.67
C ASP A 754 21.53 31.99 22.84
N ALA A 755 20.37 32.43 22.36
CA ALA A 755 19.47 31.60 21.58
C ALA A 755 20.06 31.22 20.21
N TRP A 756 19.72 30.03 19.73
CA TRP A 756 20.06 29.57 18.39
C TRP A 756 19.09 28.52 17.88
N PHE A 757 19.05 28.35 16.56
CA PHE A 757 18.24 27.39 15.85
C PHE A 757 19.15 26.51 15.01
N ALA A 758 18.84 25.21 14.92
CA ALA A 758 19.45 24.33 13.93
C ALA A 758 18.38 23.49 13.20
N ALA A 759 18.56 23.32 11.89
CA ALA A 759 17.85 22.32 11.11
C ALA A 759 18.83 21.25 10.64
N LEU A 760 18.49 19.99 10.86
CA LEU A 760 19.18 18.83 10.30
C LEU A 760 18.60 18.54 8.92
N ASN A 761 19.47 18.45 7.92
CA ASN A 761 19.12 18.09 6.56
C ASN A 761 19.77 16.76 6.19
N CYS A 762 19.00 15.83 5.64
CA CYS A 762 19.54 14.61 5.03
C CYS A 762 20.05 14.95 3.64
N GLU A 763 21.32 14.62 3.36
CA GLU A 763 21.98 14.87 2.08
C GLU A 763 22.34 13.53 1.44
N MET A 764 21.79 13.25 0.26
CA MET A 764 21.95 11.96 -0.41
C MET A 764 22.65 12.14 -1.75
N LEU A 765 23.57 11.24 -2.07
CA LEU A 765 24.12 11.07 -3.42
C LEU A 765 23.82 9.66 -3.89
N ALA A 766 23.24 9.51 -5.08
CA ALA A 766 22.92 8.21 -5.66
C ALA A 766 23.37 8.16 -7.12
N TRP A 767 24.11 7.12 -7.50
CA TRP A 767 24.59 6.93 -8.88
C TRP A 767 23.71 5.91 -9.61
N LYS A 768 23.19 6.27 -10.79
CA LYS A 768 22.47 5.35 -11.68
C LYS A 768 23.45 4.41 -12.38
#